data_AF-A0A4T0S170-F1
#
_entry.id   AF-A0A4T0S170-F1
#
_cell.length_a   1.000
_cell.length_b   1.000
_cell.length_c   1.000
_cell.angle_alpha   90.00
_cell.angle_beta   90.00
_cell.angle_gamma   90.00
#
_symmetry.space_group_name_H-M   'P 1'
#
loop_
_entity.id
_entity.type
_entity.pdbx_description
1 polymer ?
#
loop_
_entity_poly.entity_id
_entity_poly.type
_entity_poly.pdbx_seq_one_letter_code
_entity_poly.pdbx_strand_id
1 'polypeptide(L)'
;MKEFKEIETCVEASAKTKTNINEIFYFAQRAVLHPTAPLYDSRQHTLKPASASALSRIFRLCDTNKDNLLDSTELNRFQLKCFGTPLKQSELDAIMELVSQHSNQTVSKVSNGTLALTELGFILLHTIFIQRGRLETTWTVLRKFGYAQDLRLKEEFLYPKFDVNADSSVELSPDGYSFFTEIFEKFDIDKDGALSENELSDLFLTSPGNPWMNKGFPDTTLTDEKGAVTLQGWLAQWSMTTLLDHKTTLAYLAYLGYEPSSNAPVQDSTSALKTTPPRRRRKGEVGKVQRNVFLAYVLGAPGSGKTSLLRSLLNKQFNGTHTSTNGVLSVVNSVEVEGGAEKYLVCQEFEATTLKNSKKLQLADVIVLVYDCSDANSFSYLSNLHQNYNLDGIPCVYVATKSDLDLAQQRHEVQPDVYCRRLNLPVPIAVSIKTNQTAVGGGLVGIAAILTKYNWRPWISSGIGIIRHTKVEKTLGHCMGYGQITAMAHTLTAGETELYNEMNEFWLDNRGHNDYFWQHEYNKHGTCYSTLKPSCRTDNGTSVNVLVDYFKKIVETYKGLPTYRFLEKKGIVPSSTRKYKFADIKRALKEEFGHEPTIHCDGGGDKIHEVWYSYNLVGPLLSGKLIPREPAARDNCKSDVYYLPKHQARRHQMGEFQEESFTISETEIELLR
;
A
#
# COMPACT_ATOMS: atom_id res chain seq x y z
N MET A 1 0.24 -17.16 -60.23
CA MET A 1 1.00 -16.58 -59.09
C MET A 1 1.46 -15.15 -59.32
N LYS A 2 2.06 -14.76 -60.45
CA LYS A 2 2.46 -13.35 -60.68
C LYS A 2 1.29 -12.35 -60.78
N GLU A 3 0.10 -12.81 -61.16
CA GLU A 3 -1.09 -11.98 -61.37
C GLU A 3 -2.00 -11.85 -60.12
N PHE A 4 -2.07 -12.90 -59.29
CA PHE A 4 -2.93 -12.98 -58.10
C PHE A 4 -2.07 -13.01 -56.84
N LYS A 5 -2.17 -11.97 -56.02
CA LYS A 5 -1.30 -11.68 -54.87
C LYS A 5 -1.59 -12.58 -53.67
N GLU A 6 -2.80 -13.14 -53.65
CA GLU A 6 -3.35 -13.99 -52.62
C GLU A 6 -2.88 -15.45 -52.77
N ILE A 7 -2.31 -15.80 -53.93
CA ILE A 7 -1.86 -17.16 -54.23
C ILE A 7 -0.39 -17.31 -53.83
N GLU A 8 -0.17 -17.88 -52.63
CA GLU A 8 1.17 -18.14 -52.08
C GLU A 8 1.81 -19.44 -52.59
N THR A 9 1.01 -20.48 -52.81
CA THR A 9 1.51 -21.80 -53.22
C THR A 9 0.49 -22.50 -54.13
N CYS A 10 0.97 -23.13 -55.19
CA CYS A 10 0.18 -24.02 -56.05
C CYS A 10 0.66 -25.46 -55.85
N VAL A 11 -0.26 -26.37 -55.54
CA VAL A 11 0.03 -27.79 -55.37
C VAL A 11 -0.80 -28.56 -56.38
N GLU A 12 -0.15 -29.35 -57.23
CA GLU A 12 -0.83 -30.32 -58.06
C GLU A 12 -1.12 -31.56 -57.22
N ALA A 13 -2.39 -31.95 -57.09
CA ALA A 13 -2.80 -33.04 -56.22
C ALA A 13 -3.98 -33.83 -56.78
N SER A 14 -4.09 -35.09 -56.36
CA SER A 14 -5.18 -35.98 -56.77
C SER A 14 -5.61 -36.87 -55.61
N ALA A 15 -6.86 -36.68 -55.17
CA ALA A 15 -7.46 -37.51 -54.11
C ALA A 15 -7.64 -38.97 -54.56
N LYS A 16 -7.86 -39.20 -55.86
CA LYS A 16 -8.06 -40.54 -56.44
C LYS A 16 -6.77 -41.37 -56.42
N THR A 17 -5.63 -40.73 -56.72
CA THR A 17 -4.31 -41.39 -56.76
C THR A 17 -3.49 -41.18 -55.48
N LYS A 18 -4.04 -40.44 -54.51
CA LYS A 18 -3.38 -40.02 -53.25
C LYS A 18 -2.08 -39.21 -53.47
N THR A 19 -1.99 -38.49 -54.57
CA THR A 19 -0.81 -37.67 -54.91
C THR A 19 -0.87 -36.32 -54.19
N ASN A 20 0.20 -35.95 -53.47
CA ASN A 20 0.41 -34.65 -52.81
C ASN A 20 -0.68 -34.18 -51.82
N ILE A 21 -1.49 -35.11 -51.31
CA ILE A 21 -2.54 -34.79 -50.32
C ILE A 21 -1.92 -34.26 -49.01
N ASN A 22 -0.82 -34.86 -48.54
CA ASN A 22 -0.12 -34.40 -47.34
C ASN A 22 0.47 -32.99 -47.53
N GLU A 23 0.96 -32.66 -48.72
CA GLU A 23 1.48 -31.34 -49.04
C GLU A 23 0.38 -30.27 -48.97
N ILE A 24 -0.83 -30.56 -49.46
CA ILE A 24 -1.97 -29.65 -49.31
C ILE A 24 -2.21 -29.32 -47.84
N PHE A 25 -2.31 -30.33 -46.97
CA PHE A 25 -2.55 -30.10 -45.54
C PHE A 25 -1.39 -29.34 -44.89
N TYR A 26 -0.15 -29.67 -45.25
CA TYR A 26 1.03 -28.97 -44.77
C TYR A 26 1.02 -27.48 -45.14
N PHE A 27 0.80 -27.14 -46.42
CA PHE A 27 0.76 -25.75 -46.85
C PHE A 27 -0.46 -25.00 -46.30
N ALA A 28 -1.63 -25.64 -46.21
CA ALA A 28 -2.82 -25.05 -45.61
C ALA A 28 -2.60 -24.72 -44.12
N GLN A 29 -2.00 -25.63 -43.35
CA GLN A 29 -1.65 -25.37 -41.95
C GLN A 29 -0.66 -24.22 -41.83
N ARG A 30 0.38 -24.20 -42.68
CA ARG A 30 1.39 -23.14 -42.66
C ARG A 30 0.81 -21.77 -43.01
N ALA A 31 -0.09 -21.68 -43.98
CA ALA A 31 -0.73 -20.42 -44.34
C ALA A 31 -1.56 -19.82 -43.19
N VAL A 32 -2.18 -20.68 -42.37
CA VAL A 32 -2.97 -20.25 -41.19
C VAL A 32 -2.06 -19.92 -40.00
N LEU A 33 -1.03 -20.72 -39.75
CA LEU A 33 -0.14 -20.55 -38.59
C LEU A 33 0.86 -19.39 -38.80
N HIS A 34 1.34 -19.22 -40.03
CA HIS A 34 2.44 -18.33 -40.39
C HIS A 34 2.08 -17.47 -41.62
N PRO A 35 1.03 -16.62 -41.55
CA PRO A 35 0.56 -15.88 -42.71
C PRO A 35 1.62 -14.89 -43.21
N THR A 36 1.83 -14.84 -44.54
CA THR A 36 2.79 -13.89 -45.15
C THR A 36 2.21 -12.48 -45.26
N ALA A 37 0.90 -12.40 -45.50
CA ALA A 37 0.18 -11.17 -45.79
C ALA A 37 0.41 -10.01 -44.81
N PRO A 38 0.46 -10.17 -43.47
CA PRO A 38 0.73 -9.05 -42.57
C PRO A 38 2.21 -8.63 -42.54
N LEU A 39 3.14 -9.53 -42.90
CA LEU A 39 4.58 -9.28 -42.78
C LEU A 39 5.17 -8.57 -44.00
N TYR A 40 4.81 -9.02 -45.20
CA TYR A 40 5.58 -8.72 -46.41
C TYR A 40 4.72 -8.29 -47.59
N ASP A 41 5.20 -7.31 -48.35
CA ASP A 41 4.62 -6.92 -49.63
C ASP A 41 5.40 -7.59 -50.76
N SER A 42 4.76 -8.57 -51.41
CA SER A 42 5.36 -9.33 -52.51
C SER A 42 5.62 -8.52 -53.77
N ARG A 43 4.99 -7.34 -53.96
CA ARG A 43 5.19 -6.47 -55.12
C ARG A 43 6.37 -5.54 -54.94
N GLN A 44 6.44 -4.91 -53.76
CA GLN A 44 7.53 -3.99 -53.43
C GLN A 44 8.79 -4.73 -52.98
N HIS A 45 8.68 -6.04 -52.73
CA HIS A 45 9.72 -6.88 -52.17
C HIS A 45 10.24 -6.37 -50.81
N THR A 46 9.39 -5.69 -50.05
CA THR A 46 9.73 -5.06 -48.76
C THR A 46 8.82 -5.54 -47.64
N LEU A 47 9.32 -5.44 -46.40
CA LEU A 47 8.49 -5.62 -45.22
C LEU A 47 7.45 -4.52 -45.12
N LYS A 48 6.25 -4.87 -44.64
CA LYS A 48 5.23 -3.88 -44.32
C LYS A 48 5.67 -3.04 -43.12
N PRO A 49 5.26 -1.75 -43.04
CA PRO A 49 5.67 -0.85 -41.95
C PRO A 49 5.41 -1.40 -40.55
N ALA A 50 4.26 -2.06 -40.33
CA ALA A 50 3.93 -2.67 -39.03
C ALA A 50 4.90 -3.82 -38.66
N SER A 51 5.31 -4.63 -39.63
CA SER A 51 6.28 -5.72 -39.42
C SER A 51 7.67 -5.17 -39.15
N ALA A 52 8.10 -4.15 -39.90
CA ALA A 52 9.36 -3.48 -39.67
C ALA A 52 9.39 -2.87 -38.26
N SER A 53 8.35 -2.14 -37.87
CA SER A 53 8.22 -1.55 -36.52
C SER A 53 8.24 -2.59 -35.40
N ALA A 54 7.57 -3.74 -35.59
CA ALA A 54 7.63 -4.84 -34.62
C ALA A 54 9.04 -5.41 -34.47
N LEU A 55 9.75 -5.63 -35.57
CA LEU A 55 11.14 -6.12 -35.55
C LEU A 55 12.12 -5.08 -35.00
N SER A 56 11.95 -3.80 -35.32
CA SER A 56 12.70 -2.68 -34.73
C SER A 56 12.56 -2.65 -33.21
N ARG A 57 11.34 -2.84 -32.69
CA ARG A 57 11.11 -2.94 -31.26
C ARG A 57 11.83 -4.15 -30.66
N ILE A 58 11.74 -5.32 -31.30
CA ILE A 58 12.41 -6.54 -30.83
C ILE A 58 13.94 -6.34 -30.80
N PHE A 59 14.52 -5.75 -31.84
CA PHE A 59 15.93 -5.38 -31.88
C PHE A 59 16.33 -4.56 -30.66
N ARG A 60 15.62 -3.46 -30.40
CA ARG A 60 15.87 -2.57 -29.26
C ARG A 60 15.69 -3.23 -27.90
N LEU A 61 14.88 -4.28 -27.80
CA LEU A 61 14.73 -5.07 -26.56
C LEU A 61 15.86 -6.08 -26.38
N CYS A 62 16.46 -6.56 -27.47
CA CYS A 62 17.58 -7.50 -27.42
C CYS A 62 18.91 -6.78 -27.18
N ASP A 63 19.01 -5.55 -27.68
CA ASP A 63 20.10 -4.61 -27.41
C ASP A 63 20.06 -4.28 -25.91
N THR A 64 20.92 -4.95 -25.15
CA THR A 64 20.89 -4.97 -23.69
C THR A 64 21.71 -3.82 -23.13
N ASN A 65 22.77 -3.42 -23.85
CA ASN A 65 23.69 -2.34 -23.48
C ASN A 65 23.32 -0.97 -24.12
N LYS A 66 22.32 -0.94 -25.00
CA LYS A 66 21.78 0.26 -25.70
C LYS A 66 22.78 0.94 -26.63
N ASP A 67 23.70 0.17 -27.21
CA ASP A 67 24.67 0.70 -28.18
C ASP A 67 24.16 0.72 -29.64
N ASN A 68 22.89 0.36 -29.86
CA ASN A 68 22.23 0.22 -31.16
C ASN A 68 22.83 -0.88 -32.05
N LEU A 69 23.54 -1.85 -31.46
CA LEU A 69 24.08 -3.02 -32.12
C LEU A 69 23.58 -4.29 -31.41
N LEU A 70 23.67 -5.43 -32.09
CA LEU A 70 23.54 -6.75 -31.47
C LEU A 70 24.83 -7.51 -31.66
N ASP A 71 25.60 -7.62 -30.58
CA ASP A 71 26.84 -8.38 -30.59
C ASP A 71 26.60 -9.91 -30.54
N SER A 72 27.67 -10.69 -30.55
CA SER A 72 27.57 -12.16 -30.49
C SER A 72 26.92 -12.68 -29.20
N THR A 73 27.05 -11.94 -28.09
CA THR A 73 26.47 -12.29 -26.79
C THR A 73 24.96 -12.07 -26.81
N GLU A 74 24.53 -10.89 -27.28
CA GLU A 74 23.13 -10.50 -27.37
C GLU A 74 22.38 -11.32 -28.42
N LEU A 75 22.99 -11.61 -29.56
CA LEU A 75 22.44 -12.51 -30.58
C LEU A 75 22.26 -13.93 -30.04
N ASN A 76 23.23 -14.43 -29.25
CA ASN A 76 23.09 -15.74 -28.60
C ASN A 76 21.98 -15.74 -27.56
N ARG A 77 21.85 -14.69 -26.75
CA ARG A 77 20.75 -14.54 -25.79
C ARG A 77 19.40 -14.50 -26.51
N PHE A 78 19.30 -13.73 -27.58
CA PHE A 78 18.12 -13.67 -28.44
C PHE A 78 17.76 -15.04 -29.02
N GLN A 79 18.74 -15.76 -29.55
CA GLN A 79 18.54 -17.10 -30.11
C GLN A 79 18.04 -18.07 -29.04
N LEU A 80 18.69 -18.10 -27.87
CA LEU A 80 18.30 -18.97 -26.77
C LEU A 80 16.87 -18.67 -26.31
N LYS A 81 16.50 -17.39 -26.21
CA LYS A 81 15.15 -16.95 -25.85
C LYS A 81 14.10 -17.43 -26.87
N CYS A 82 14.36 -17.29 -28.16
CA CYS A 82 13.39 -17.56 -29.22
C CYS A 82 13.31 -19.05 -29.59
N PHE A 83 14.44 -19.75 -29.60
CA PHE A 83 14.57 -21.09 -30.19
C PHE A 83 15.12 -22.15 -29.22
N GLY A 84 15.56 -21.77 -28.01
CA GLY A 84 16.02 -22.72 -26.99
C GLY A 84 17.40 -23.33 -27.23
N THR A 85 18.12 -22.89 -28.27
CA THR A 85 19.45 -23.39 -28.63
C THR A 85 20.40 -22.22 -28.90
N PRO A 86 21.64 -22.22 -28.38
CA PRO A 86 22.63 -21.18 -28.72
C PRO A 86 23.13 -21.32 -30.17
N LEU A 87 23.64 -20.24 -30.74
CA LEU A 87 24.31 -20.25 -32.05
C LEU A 87 25.77 -20.63 -31.89
N LYS A 88 26.28 -21.44 -32.82
CA LYS A 88 27.72 -21.68 -32.95
C LYS A 88 28.39 -20.47 -33.59
N GLN A 89 29.67 -20.25 -33.29
CA GLN A 89 30.43 -19.13 -33.87
C GLN A 89 30.40 -19.13 -35.40
N SER A 90 30.54 -20.31 -36.03
CA SER A 90 30.44 -20.46 -37.49
C SER A 90 29.08 -20.04 -38.07
N GLU A 91 28.00 -20.20 -37.31
CA GLU A 91 26.65 -19.79 -37.73
C GLU A 91 26.48 -18.27 -37.61
N LEU A 92 27.04 -17.66 -36.56
CA LEU A 92 27.10 -16.21 -36.42
C LEU A 92 27.89 -15.57 -37.56
N ASP A 93 29.07 -16.10 -37.86
CA ASP A 93 29.92 -15.59 -38.95
C ASP A 93 29.19 -15.66 -40.30
N ALA A 94 28.48 -16.78 -40.55
CA ALA A 94 27.67 -16.94 -41.76
C ALA A 94 26.47 -15.96 -41.82
N ILE A 95 25.84 -15.64 -40.69
CA ILE A 95 24.78 -14.62 -40.62
C ILE A 95 25.36 -13.26 -40.97
N MET A 96 26.48 -12.87 -40.34
CA MET A 96 27.13 -11.58 -40.59
C MET A 96 27.57 -11.44 -42.05
N GLU A 97 28.16 -12.51 -42.62
CA GLU A 97 28.55 -12.53 -44.02
C GLU A 97 27.33 -12.33 -44.94
N LEU A 98 26.23 -13.06 -44.69
CA LEU A 98 25.02 -13.01 -45.48
C LEU A 98 24.41 -11.58 -45.55
N VAL A 99 24.30 -10.87 -44.42
CA VAL A 99 23.75 -9.51 -44.43
C VAL A 99 24.74 -8.49 -44.98
N SER A 100 26.04 -8.65 -44.71
CA SER A 100 27.07 -7.72 -45.21
C SER A 100 27.15 -7.67 -46.74
N GLN A 101 26.89 -8.79 -47.43
CA GLN A 101 26.84 -8.87 -48.89
C GLN A 101 25.77 -7.97 -49.55
N HIS A 102 24.72 -7.60 -48.80
CA HIS A 102 23.63 -6.80 -49.33
C HIS A 102 23.83 -5.29 -49.11
N SER A 103 24.44 -4.89 -47.98
CA SER A 103 24.74 -3.49 -47.68
C SER A 103 25.76 -3.35 -46.55
N ASN A 104 26.69 -2.40 -46.70
CA ASN A 104 27.72 -2.09 -45.70
C ASN A 104 27.17 -1.47 -44.40
N GLN A 105 25.89 -1.06 -44.37
CA GLN A 105 25.24 -0.50 -43.17
C GLN A 105 24.56 -1.56 -42.29
N THR A 106 24.58 -2.83 -42.70
CA THR A 106 23.89 -3.93 -42.01
C THR A 106 24.69 -4.51 -40.85
N VAL A 107 26.01 -4.33 -40.88
CA VAL A 107 26.94 -4.76 -39.84
C VAL A 107 27.84 -3.60 -39.47
N SER A 108 28.21 -3.51 -38.19
CA SER A 108 29.17 -2.54 -37.68
C SER A 108 30.25 -3.25 -36.88
N LYS A 109 31.39 -2.59 -36.67
CA LYS A 109 32.45 -3.08 -35.79
C LYS A 109 32.25 -2.50 -34.40
N VAL A 110 32.27 -3.35 -33.39
CA VAL A 110 32.30 -2.97 -31.97
C VAL A 110 33.74 -2.60 -31.58
N SER A 111 33.92 -1.92 -30.44
CA SER A 111 35.21 -1.41 -29.93
C SER A 111 36.34 -2.45 -29.85
N ASN A 112 36.00 -3.74 -29.71
CA ASN A 112 36.94 -4.87 -29.66
C ASN A 112 37.30 -5.45 -31.05
N GLY A 113 36.76 -4.89 -32.14
CA GLY A 113 36.98 -5.33 -33.51
C GLY A 113 36.05 -6.44 -34.01
N THR A 114 35.13 -6.96 -33.19
CA THR A 114 34.13 -7.96 -33.63
C THR A 114 32.99 -7.32 -34.40
N LEU A 115 32.42 -8.06 -35.36
CA LEU A 115 31.23 -7.62 -36.09
C LEU A 115 29.98 -7.78 -35.22
N ALA A 116 29.11 -6.77 -35.26
CA ALA A 116 27.79 -6.78 -34.65
C ALA A 116 26.72 -6.36 -35.67
N LEU A 117 25.50 -6.82 -35.44
CA LEU A 117 24.38 -6.62 -36.34
C LEU A 117 23.69 -5.28 -36.04
N THR A 118 23.42 -4.46 -37.05
CA THR A 118 22.67 -3.21 -36.88
C THR A 118 21.16 -3.46 -36.97
N GLU A 119 20.33 -2.48 -36.58
CA GLU A 119 18.86 -2.57 -36.73
C GLU A 119 18.47 -2.89 -38.19
N LEU A 120 19.13 -2.24 -39.15
CA LEU A 120 18.93 -2.48 -40.58
C LEU A 120 19.33 -3.90 -40.98
N GLY A 121 20.45 -4.41 -40.45
CA GLY A 121 20.87 -5.79 -40.66
C GLY A 121 19.88 -6.81 -40.11
N PHE A 122 19.34 -6.56 -38.92
CA PHE A 122 18.34 -7.42 -38.29
C PHE A 122 17.03 -7.49 -39.08
N ILE A 123 16.52 -6.34 -39.54
CA ILE A 123 15.32 -6.26 -40.39
C ILE A 123 15.58 -6.97 -41.73
N LEU A 124 16.76 -6.77 -42.33
CA LEU A 124 17.13 -7.43 -43.58
C LEU A 124 17.22 -8.96 -43.41
N LEU A 125 17.81 -9.45 -42.32
CA LEU A 125 17.90 -10.87 -42.02
C LEU A 125 16.52 -11.53 -42.00
N HIS A 126 15.55 -10.91 -41.33
CA HIS A 126 14.17 -11.36 -41.31
C HIS A 126 13.48 -11.26 -42.69
N THR A 127 13.83 -10.24 -43.48
CA THR A 127 13.37 -10.12 -44.87
C THR A 127 13.87 -11.30 -45.72
N ILE A 128 15.14 -11.69 -45.58
CA ILE A 128 15.72 -12.84 -46.28
C ILE A 128 15.04 -14.15 -45.86
N PHE A 129 14.73 -14.33 -44.56
CA PHE A 129 13.99 -15.52 -44.10
C PHE A 129 12.62 -15.63 -44.77
N ILE A 130 11.88 -14.52 -44.87
CA ILE A 130 10.58 -14.50 -45.53
C ILE A 130 10.71 -14.82 -47.03
N GLN A 131 11.66 -14.19 -47.73
CA GLN A 131 11.91 -14.43 -49.15
C GLN A 131 12.31 -15.89 -49.46
N ARG A 132 13.03 -16.54 -48.53
CA ARG A 132 13.40 -17.96 -48.62
C ARG A 132 12.29 -18.92 -48.16
N GLY A 133 11.09 -18.42 -47.88
CA GLY A 133 9.93 -19.22 -47.47
C GLY A 133 10.01 -19.74 -46.02
N ARG A 134 10.92 -19.20 -45.19
CA ARG A 134 11.11 -19.54 -43.77
C ARG A 134 10.33 -18.60 -42.85
N LEU A 135 9.03 -18.46 -43.13
CA LEU A 135 8.11 -17.58 -42.39
C LEU A 135 8.01 -17.94 -40.90
N GLU A 136 8.10 -19.24 -40.58
CA GLU A 136 8.05 -19.77 -39.22
C GLU A 136 9.10 -19.13 -38.32
N THR A 137 10.33 -18.93 -38.81
CA THR A 137 11.41 -18.32 -38.03
C THR A 137 11.03 -16.91 -37.55
N THR A 138 10.51 -16.07 -38.46
CA THR A 138 10.07 -14.71 -38.11
C THR A 138 8.85 -14.72 -37.20
N TRP A 139 7.87 -15.59 -37.46
CA TRP A 139 6.68 -15.70 -36.62
C TRP A 139 6.97 -16.22 -35.20
N THR A 140 7.91 -17.16 -35.05
CA THR A 140 8.36 -17.65 -33.75
C THR A 140 8.94 -16.51 -32.91
N VAL A 141 9.79 -15.68 -33.52
CA VAL A 141 10.33 -14.47 -32.87
C VAL A 141 9.22 -13.51 -32.47
N LEU A 142 8.33 -13.14 -33.40
CA LEU A 142 7.21 -12.23 -33.12
C LEU A 142 6.34 -12.75 -31.95
N ARG A 143 5.96 -14.04 -31.99
CA ARG A 143 5.13 -14.65 -30.94
C ARG A 143 5.85 -14.70 -29.58
N LYS A 144 7.17 -14.95 -29.56
CA LYS A 144 7.97 -14.95 -28.32
C LYS A 144 7.99 -13.58 -27.64
N PHE A 145 7.91 -12.50 -28.43
CA PHE A 145 7.84 -11.12 -27.95
C PHE A 145 6.39 -10.60 -27.79
N GLY A 146 5.39 -11.50 -27.78
CA GLY A 146 4.02 -11.18 -27.42
C GLY A 146 3.13 -10.72 -28.58
N TYR A 147 3.61 -10.73 -29.84
CA TYR A 147 2.81 -10.31 -30.98
C TYR A 147 1.77 -11.37 -31.38
N ALA A 148 0.60 -10.89 -31.78
CA ALA A 148 -0.46 -11.66 -32.44
C ALA A 148 -0.30 -11.62 -33.97
N GLN A 149 -1.19 -12.29 -34.70
CA GLN A 149 -1.15 -12.38 -36.16
C GLN A 149 -1.39 -11.05 -36.87
N ASP A 150 -2.01 -10.08 -36.20
CA ASP A 150 -2.24 -8.72 -36.68
C ASP A 150 -1.06 -7.76 -36.37
N LEU A 151 0.04 -8.30 -35.83
CA LEU A 151 1.23 -7.56 -35.40
C LEU A 151 0.97 -6.54 -34.29
N ARG A 152 -0.09 -6.75 -33.50
CA ARG A 152 -0.30 -6.06 -32.23
C ARG A 152 0.14 -6.95 -31.09
N LEU A 153 0.59 -6.35 -29.99
CA LEU A 153 0.85 -7.10 -28.77
C LEU A 153 -0.47 -7.63 -28.21
N LYS A 154 -0.47 -8.90 -27.81
CA LYS A 154 -1.66 -9.55 -27.23
C LYS A 154 -2.11 -8.80 -25.98
N GLU A 155 -3.42 -8.67 -25.79
CA GLU A 155 -3.96 -8.06 -24.57
C GLU A 155 -3.53 -8.83 -23.32
N GLU A 156 -3.49 -10.16 -23.37
CA GLU A 156 -3.01 -11.01 -22.27
C GLU A 156 -1.52 -10.78 -21.92
N PHE A 157 -0.72 -10.33 -22.89
CA PHE A 157 0.69 -10.02 -22.69
C PHE A 157 0.88 -8.64 -22.03
N LEU A 158 0.06 -7.66 -22.40
CA LEU A 158 0.08 -6.31 -21.82
C LEU A 158 -0.65 -6.23 -20.48
N TYR A 159 -1.73 -6.99 -20.34
CA TYR A 159 -2.65 -6.98 -19.21
C TYR A 159 -2.88 -8.42 -18.72
N PRO A 160 -1.82 -9.08 -18.21
CA PRO A 160 -2.00 -10.40 -17.61
C PRO A 160 -2.99 -10.32 -16.46
N LYS A 161 -3.63 -11.44 -16.17
CA LYS A 161 -4.63 -11.51 -15.11
C LYS A 161 -3.96 -11.23 -13.75
N PHE A 162 -4.36 -10.13 -13.12
CA PHE A 162 -3.84 -9.72 -11.82
C PHE A 162 -4.99 -9.31 -10.90
N ASP A 163 -5.38 -10.23 -10.02
CA ASP A 163 -6.54 -10.06 -9.14
C ASP A 163 -6.15 -9.26 -7.88
N VAL A 164 -6.79 -8.10 -7.69
CA VAL A 164 -6.56 -7.21 -6.55
C VAL A 164 -7.80 -7.16 -5.68
N ASN A 165 -7.66 -7.44 -4.38
CA ASN A 165 -8.75 -7.31 -3.42
C ASN A 165 -9.22 -5.85 -3.33
N ALA A 166 -10.52 -5.62 -3.12
CA ALA A 166 -11.11 -4.28 -3.13
C ALA A 166 -10.50 -3.30 -2.11
N ASP A 167 -10.00 -3.81 -0.98
CA ASP A 167 -9.37 -3.01 0.06
C ASP A 167 -7.83 -2.99 -0.02
N SER A 168 -7.23 -3.68 -1.00
CA SER A 168 -5.77 -3.72 -1.18
C SER A 168 -5.30 -2.64 -2.16
N SER A 169 -4.01 -2.32 -2.11
CA SER A 169 -3.33 -1.52 -3.14
C SER A 169 -2.29 -2.35 -3.87
N VAL A 170 -1.78 -1.81 -4.98
CA VAL A 170 -0.69 -2.42 -5.73
C VAL A 170 0.55 -1.53 -5.58
N GLU A 171 1.68 -2.17 -5.34
CA GLU A 171 2.99 -1.52 -5.26
C GLU A 171 3.97 -2.27 -6.15
N LEU A 172 5.10 -1.63 -6.48
CA LEU A 172 6.21 -2.33 -7.13
C LEU A 172 6.82 -3.36 -6.15
N SER A 173 7.15 -4.53 -6.68
CA SER A 173 7.96 -5.53 -5.99
C SER A 173 9.44 -5.14 -6.04
N PRO A 174 10.33 -5.79 -5.27
CA PRO A 174 11.77 -5.60 -5.41
C PRO A 174 12.26 -5.79 -6.85
N ASP A 175 11.73 -6.79 -7.55
CA ASP A 175 12.08 -7.05 -8.97
C ASP A 175 11.62 -5.91 -9.88
N GLY A 176 10.45 -5.33 -9.61
CA GLY A 176 9.97 -4.16 -10.34
C GLY A 176 10.86 -2.93 -10.13
N TYR A 177 11.31 -2.68 -8.89
CA TYR A 177 12.27 -1.61 -8.62
C TYR A 177 13.62 -1.87 -9.29
N SER A 178 14.16 -3.10 -9.20
CA SER A 178 15.42 -3.46 -9.88
C SER A 178 15.35 -3.18 -11.37
N PHE A 179 14.28 -3.63 -12.02
CA PHE A 179 14.08 -3.41 -13.46
C PHE A 179 14.04 -1.92 -13.84
N PHE A 180 13.26 -1.10 -13.11
CA PHE A 180 13.17 0.32 -13.43
C PHE A 180 14.47 1.07 -13.13
N THR A 181 15.25 0.66 -12.12
CA THR A 181 16.59 1.18 -11.87
C THR A 181 17.56 0.79 -12.99
N GLU A 182 17.58 -0.48 -13.40
CA GLU A 182 18.44 -0.97 -14.49
C GLU A 182 18.13 -0.27 -15.82
N ILE A 183 16.85 -0.04 -16.12
CA ILE A 183 16.47 0.72 -17.31
C ILE A 183 16.92 2.18 -17.18
N PHE A 184 16.75 2.81 -16.02
CA PHE A 184 17.20 4.18 -15.81
C PHE A 184 18.70 4.31 -16.10
N GLU A 185 19.52 3.46 -15.47
CA GLU A 185 20.98 3.49 -15.59
C GLU A 185 21.47 3.22 -17.02
N LYS A 186 20.71 2.47 -17.83
CA LYS A 186 21.03 2.22 -19.24
C LYS A 186 20.76 3.41 -20.15
N PHE A 187 19.81 4.26 -19.78
CA PHE A 187 19.41 5.43 -20.58
C PHE A 187 19.96 6.75 -20.04
N ASP A 188 20.54 6.75 -18.84
CA ASP A 188 21.37 7.84 -18.29
C ASP A 188 22.77 7.77 -18.95
N ILE A 189 22.86 8.30 -20.17
CA ILE A 189 24.04 8.15 -21.04
C ILE A 189 25.19 9.00 -20.52
N ASP A 190 24.89 10.21 -20.04
CA ASP A 190 25.87 11.14 -19.50
C ASP A 190 26.23 10.88 -18.03
N LYS A 191 25.51 9.96 -17.37
CA LYS A 191 25.72 9.52 -15.98
C LYS A 191 25.58 10.66 -14.98
N ASP A 192 24.70 11.62 -15.28
CA ASP A 192 24.43 12.74 -14.40
C ASP A 192 23.39 12.40 -13.29
N GLY A 193 22.84 11.18 -13.31
CA GLY A 193 21.87 10.71 -12.34
C GLY A 193 20.45 11.23 -12.60
N ALA A 194 20.22 11.82 -13.77
CA ALA A 194 18.92 12.27 -14.24
C ALA A 194 18.70 11.86 -15.71
N LEU A 195 17.43 11.74 -16.12
CA LEU A 195 17.07 11.51 -17.52
C LEU A 195 16.58 12.82 -18.13
N SER A 196 17.30 13.28 -19.14
CA SER A 196 16.91 14.39 -19.99
C SER A 196 15.69 14.06 -20.88
N GLU A 197 15.10 15.08 -21.51
CA GLU A 197 13.97 14.87 -22.43
C GLU A 197 14.32 13.95 -23.61
N ASN A 198 15.55 14.04 -24.11
CA ASN A 198 16.03 13.20 -25.21
C ASN A 198 16.19 11.74 -24.76
N GLU A 199 16.81 11.51 -23.60
CA GLU A 199 16.98 10.15 -23.06
C GLU A 199 15.64 9.50 -22.72
N LEU A 200 14.68 10.27 -22.20
CA LEU A 200 13.32 9.80 -21.99
C LEU A 200 12.61 9.46 -23.30
N SER A 201 12.78 10.28 -24.34
CA SER A 201 12.24 10.00 -25.68
C SER A 201 12.79 8.67 -26.21
N ASP A 202 14.10 8.45 -26.08
CA ASP A 202 14.78 7.24 -26.53
C ASP A 202 14.34 6.00 -25.71
N LEU A 203 14.21 6.14 -24.39
CA LEU A 203 13.73 5.08 -23.49
C LEU A 203 12.35 4.56 -23.91
N PHE A 204 11.43 5.48 -24.24
CA PHE A 204 10.05 5.13 -24.58
C PHE A 204 9.84 4.72 -26.04
N LEU A 205 10.88 4.64 -26.87
CA LEU A 205 10.78 4.19 -28.27
C LEU A 205 10.23 2.77 -28.46
N THR A 206 10.32 1.93 -27.43
CA THR A 206 9.76 0.55 -27.43
C THR A 206 8.30 0.49 -26.95
N SER A 207 7.71 1.64 -26.65
CA SER A 207 6.35 1.81 -26.13
C SER A 207 5.53 2.74 -27.02
N PRO A 208 4.21 2.89 -26.79
CA PRO A 208 3.37 3.88 -27.49
C PRO A 208 3.74 5.36 -27.21
N GLY A 209 4.79 5.62 -26.43
CA GLY A 209 5.24 6.94 -26.00
C GLY A 209 5.30 7.05 -24.48
N ASN A 210 5.64 8.21 -23.94
CA ASN A 210 5.67 8.43 -22.51
C ASN A 210 4.22 8.45 -21.92
N PRO A 211 3.92 7.61 -20.91
CA PRO A 211 2.56 7.45 -20.37
C PRO A 211 2.03 8.69 -19.62
N TRP A 212 2.89 9.67 -19.36
CA TRP A 212 2.61 10.82 -18.52
C TRP A 212 2.61 12.17 -19.25
N MET A 213 2.83 12.20 -20.58
CA MET A 213 2.90 13.45 -21.36
C MET A 213 1.70 14.37 -21.12
N ASN A 214 0.50 13.80 -21.04
CA ASN A 214 -0.75 14.56 -20.85
C ASN A 214 -1.11 14.78 -19.36
N LYS A 215 -0.21 14.43 -18.43
CA LYS A 215 -0.44 14.50 -16.98
C LYS A 215 0.45 15.54 -16.28
N GLY A 216 1.15 16.38 -17.04
CA GLY A 216 2.03 17.43 -16.49
C GLY A 216 3.40 16.93 -16.06
N PHE A 217 3.84 15.76 -16.53
CA PHE A 217 5.21 15.29 -16.35
C PHE A 217 6.20 16.15 -17.17
N PRO A 218 7.42 16.45 -16.68
CA PRO A 218 8.07 15.95 -15.46
C PRO A 218 7.76 16.74 -14.17
N ASP A 219 6.86 17.72 -14.22
CA ASP A 219 6.47 18.55 -13.07
C ASP A 219 5.67 17.81 -11.99
N THR A 220 5.36 16.53 -12.20
CA THR A 220 4.69 15.64 -11.23
C THR A 220 5.66 14.92 -10.29
N THR A 221 6.97 15.04 -10.52
CA THR A 221 7.99 14.33 -9.72
C THR A 221 9.25 15.20 -9.51
N LEU A 222 10.24 14.64 -8.81
CA LEU A 222 11.53 15.29 -8.58
C LEU A 222 12.33 15.40 -9.87
N THR A 223 12.89 16.59 -10.09
CA THR A 223 13.82 16.90 -11.17
C THR A 223 15.06 17.56 -10.62
N ASP A 224 16.15 17.51 -11.37
CA ASP A 224 17.35 18.29 -11.10
C ASP A 224 17.14 19.80 -11.39
N GLU A 225 18.21 20.58 -11.32
CA GLU A 225 18.20 22.02 -11.60
C GLU A 225 17.91 22.34 -13.08
N LYS A 226 18.21 21.43 -14.00
CA LYS A 226 17.94 21.56 -15.44
C LYS A 226 16.52 21.13 -15.82
N GLY A 227 15.78 20.49 -14.90
CA GLY A 227 14.45 19.94 -15.16
C GLY A 227 14.45 18.49 -15.66
N ALA A 228 15.61 17.82 -15.68
CA ALA A 228 15.76 16.39 -15.98
C ALA A 228 15.30 15.53 -14.79
N VAL A 229 14.78 14.34 -15.06
CA VAL A 229 14.12 13.49 -14.05
C VAL A 229 15.15 12.64 -13.31
N THR A 230 15.33 12.87 -12.02
CA THR A 230 16.29 12.09 -11.21
C THR A 230 15.86 10.64 -11.02
N LEU A 231 16.77 9.73 -10.68
CA LEU A 231 16.43 8.34 -10.36
C LEU A 231 15.33 8.24 -9.29
N GLN A 232 15.42 9.06 -8.24
CA GLN A 232 14.41 9.14 -7.19
C GLN A 232 13.04 9.59 -7.76
N GLY A 233 13.04 10.59 -8.64
CA GLY A 233 11.84 11.07 -9.31
C GLY A 233 11.23 10.03 -10.26
N TRP A 234 12.07 9.28 -10.97
CA TRP A 234 11.68 8.19 -11.85
C TRP A 234 10.98 7.05 -11.10
N LEU A 235 11.60 6.55 -10.03
CA LEU A 235 11.02 5.49 -9.20
C LEU A 235 9.75 5.95 -8.48
N ALA A 236 9.71 7.21 -8.03
CA ALA A 236 8.52 7.82 -7.45
C ALA A 236 7.36 7.88 -8.46
N GLN A 237 7.63 8.28 -9.70
CA GLN A 237 6.64 8.38 -10.77
C GLN A 237 6.05 6.99 -11.12
N TRP A 238 6.88 5.96 -11.21
CA TRP A 238 6.39 4.58 -11.40
C TRP A 238 5.62 4.05 -10.20
N SER A 239 6.04 4.38 -8.98
CA SER A 239 5.32 4.03 -7.76
C SER A 239 3.92 4.67 -7.72
N MET A 240 3.81 5.95 -8.11
CA MET A 240 2.53 6.64 -8.27
C MET A 240 1.67 6.00 -9.35
N THR A 241 2.24 5.71 -10.52
CA THR A 241 1.51 5.07 -11.63
C THR A 241 0.96 3.72 -11.21
N THR A 242 1.76 2.92 -10.52
CA THR A 242 1.37 1.60 -10.03
C THR A 242 0.25 1.67 -9.00
N LEU A 243 0.30 2.64 -8.09
CA LEU A 243 -0.74 2.84 -7.09
C LEU A 243 -2.08 3.26 -7.72
N LEU A 244 -2.04 4.18 -8.68
CA LEU A 244 -3.23 4.80 -9.27
C LEU A 244 -3.82 3.97 -10.42
N ASP A 245 -2.97 3.30 -11.20
CA ASP A 245 -3.34 2.47 -12.34
C ASP A 245 -2.25 1.43 -12.66
N HIS A 246 -2.24 0.33 -11.88
CA HIS A 246 -1.30 -0.77 -12.07
C HIS A 246 -1.37 -1.43 -13.46
N LYS A 247 -2.48 -1.29 -14.20
CA LYS A 247 -2.60 -1.86 -15.55
C LYS A 247 -1.69 -1.14 -16.53
N THR A 248 -1.56 0.18 -16.40
CA THR A 248 -0.58 0.96 -17.16
C THR A 248 0.83 0.48 -16.85
N THR A 249 1.16 0.24 -15.57
CA THR A 249 2.48 -0.32 -15.21
C THR A 249 2.73 -1.68 -15.85
N LEU A 250 1.77 -2.61 -15.80
CA LEU A 250 1.89 -3.94 -16.44
C LEU A 250 2.14 -3.83 -17.96
N ALA A 251 1.39 -2.96 -18.64
CA ALA A 251 1.58 -2.75 -20.06
C ALA A 251 2.97 -2.19 -20.37
N TYR A 252 3.47 -1.24 -19.56
CA TYR A 252 4.79 -0.66 -19.77
C TYR A 252 5.95 -1.58 -19.39
N LEU A 253 5.79 -2.44 -18.38
CA LEU A 253 6.73 -3.54 -18.13
C LEU A 253 6.85 -4.43 -19.37
N ALA A 254 5.72 -4.77 -20.00
CA ALA A 254 5.71 -5.55 -21.23
C ALA A 254 6.30 -4.77 -22.43
N TYR A 255 6.00 -3.47 -22.58
CA TYR A 255 6.56 -2.63 -23.64
C TYR A 255 8.09 -2.51 -23.53
N LEU A 256 8.59 -2.27 -22.32
CA LEU A 256 10.01 -2.07 -22.02
C LEU A 256 10.80 -3.39 -21.89
N GLY A 257 10.12 -4.53 -21.97
CA GLY A 257 10.74 -5.85 -22.03
C GLY A 257 11.18 -6.42 -20.67
N TYR A 258 10.39 -6.22 -19.63
CA TYR A 258 10.59 -6.86 -18.33
C TYR A 258 10.65 -8.38 -18.48
N GLU A 259 11.72 -8.97 -17.94
CA GLU A 259 11.91 -10.41 -17.83
C GLU A 259 11.90 -10.80 -16.35
N PRO A 260 11.01 -11.72 -15.93
CA PRO A 260 10.99 -12.22 -14.57
C PRO A 260 12.32 -12.89 -14.21
N SER A 261 12.74 -12.74 -12.96
CA SER A 261 13.87 -13.50 -12.42
C SER A 261 13.58 -15.00 -12.51
N SER A 262 14.62 -15.82 -12.72
CA SER A 262 14.49 -17.29 -12.70
C SER A 262 13.93 -17.80 -11.37
N ASN A 263 14.14 -17.04 -10.29
CA ASN A 263 13.66 -17.37 -8.94
C ASN A 263 12.28 -16.75 -8.64
N ALA A 264 11.68 -16.00 -9.57
CA ALA A 264 10.39 -15.37 -9.36
C ALA A 264 9.27 -16.42 -9.26
N PRO A 265 8.33 -16.27 -8.31
CA PRO A 265 7.25 -17.24 -8.10
C PRO A 265 6.28 -17.33 -9.29
N VAL A 266 6.19 -16.26 -10.09
CA VAL A 266 5.41 -16.18 -11.31
C VAL A 266 6.35 -15.77 -12.44
N GLN A 267 6.22 -16.44 -13.59
CA GLN A 267 7.08 -16.25 -14.76
C GLN A 267 6.39 -15.35 -15.80
N ASP A 268 5.82 -14.23 -15.36
CA ASP A 268 5.23 -13.18 -16.20
C ASP A 268 5.43 -11.78 -15.58
N SER A 269 4.95 -10.72 -16.23
CA SER A 269 5.15 -9.33 -15.76
C SER A 269 4.47 -9.01 -14.42
N THR A 270 3.61 -9.88 -13.89
CA THR A 270 2.98 -9.68 -12.58
C THR A 270 3.96 -9.84 -11.42
N SER A 271 5.10 -10.54 -11.60
CA SER A 271 6.15 -10.65 -10.57
C SER A 271 6.79 -9.31 -10.20
N ALA A 272 6.73 -8.33 -11.10
CA ALA A 272 7.19 -6.96 -10.85
C ALA A 272 6.29 -6.18 -9.87
N LEU A 273 5.11 -6.71 -9.56
CA LEU A 273 4.11 -6.07 -8.71
C LEU A 273 3.86 -6.91 -7.45
N LYS A 274 3.43 -6.24 -6.39
CA LYS A 274 2.94 -6.89 -5.16
C LYS A 274 1.62 -6.26 -4.73
N THR A 275 0.69 -7.09 -4.29
CA THR A 275 -0.53 -6.61 -3.62
C THR A 275 -0.24 -6.35 -2.15
N THR A 276 -0.64 -5.20 -1.66
CA THR A 276 -0.52 -4.88 -0.24
C THR A 276 -1.61 -5.56 0.58
N PRO A 277 -1.38 -5.79 1.89
CA PRO A 277 -2.45 -6.20 2.77
C PRO A 277 -3.64 -5.22 2.72
N PRO A 278 -4.87 -5.68 2.93
CA PRO A 278 -6.04 -4.81 2.98
C PRO A 278 -5.82 -3.60 3.90
N ARG A 279 -6.16 -2.41 3.39
CA ARG A 279 -6.03 -1.11 4.07
C ARG A 279 -6.84 -1.09 5.38
N ARG A 280 -8.00 -1.74 5.36
CA ARG A 280 -8.85 -1.95 6.54
C ARG A 280 -8.58 -3.32 7.12
N ARG A 281 -7.92 -3.33 8.28
CA ARG A 281 -7.72 -4.56 9.04
C ARG A 281 -8.98 -4.98 9.78
N ARG A 282 -9.13 -6.28 10.00
CA ARG A 282 -10.17 -6.78 10.89
C ARG A 282 -9.90 -6.26 12.30
N LYS A 283 -10.97 -5.96 13.01
CA LYS A 283 -10.91 -5.43 14.37
C LYS A 283 -10.13 -6.38 15.29
N GLY A 284 -9.00 -5.94 15.82
CA GLY A 284 -8.12 -6.74 16.68
C GLY A 284 -6.76 -7.15 16.07
N GLU A 285 -6.50 -6.88 14.79
CA GLU A 285 -5.19 -7.12 14.18
C GLU A 285 -4.22 -5.94 14.39
N VAL A 286 -3.34 -6.07 15.38
CA VAL A 286 -2.19 -5.17 15.59
C VAL A 286 -1.01 -5.66 14.77
N GLY A 287 -0.43 -4.78 13.97
CA GLY A 287 0.77 -5.08 13.18
C GLY A 287 1.27 -3.81 12.49
N LYS A 288 2.54 -3.75 12.17
CA LYS A 288 3.15 -2.60 11.47
C LYS A 288 2.53 -2.47 10.07
N VAL A 289 2.26 -1.26 9.58
CA VAL A 289 1.89 -1.06 8.18
C VAL A 289 3.12 -1.34 7.33
N GLN A 290 3.02 -2.35 6.46
CA GLN A 290 4.11 -2.81 5.58
C GLN A 290 4.10 -2.09 4.21
N ARG A 291 3.16 -1.17 3.99
CA ARG A 291 3.02 -0.41 2.75
C ARG A 291 4.16 0.60 2.59
N ASN A 292 4.53 0.85 1.33
CA ASN A 292 5.56 1.80 0.95
C ASN A 292 5.01 3.05 0.27
N VAL A 293 3.81 2.98 -0.29
CA VAL A 293 3.22 4.08 -1.07
C VAL A 293 1.88 4.49 -0.47
N PHE A 294 1.73 5.78 -0.17
CA PHE A 294 0.56 6.37 0.49
C PHE A 294 -0.10 7.44 -0.37
N LEU A 295 -1.44 7.48 -0.36
CA LEU A 295 -2.24 8.43 -1.14
C LEU A 295 -2.85 9.52 -0.25
N ALA A 296 -2.51 10.77 -0.54
CA ALA A 296 -3.05 11.96 0.10
C ALA A 296 -3.97 12.74 -0.85
N TYR A 297 -5.17 13.08 -0.39
CA TYR A 297 -6.07 13.99 -1.12
C TYR A 297 -5.96 15.40 -0.58
N VAL A 298 -5.65 16.36 -1.44
CA VAL A 298 -5.48 17.76 -1.08
C VAL A 298 -6.71 18.55 -1.50
N LEU A 299 -7.37 19.16 -0.53
CA LEU A 299 -8.69 19.79 -0.67
C LEU A 299 -8.69 21.17 -0.03
N GLY A 300 -9.51 22.07 -0.57
CA GLY A 300 -9.58 23.44 -0.08
C GLY A 300 -10.20 24.38 -1.09
N ALA A 301 -10.59 25.58 -0.64
CA ALA A 301 -11.24 26.58 -1.49
C ALA A 301 -10.34 26.99 -2.68
N PRO A 302 -10.91 27.45 -3.80
CA PRO A 302 -10.12 28.10 -4.86
C PRO A 302 -9.25 29.22 -4.27
N GLY A 303 -8.00 29.33 -4.72
CA GLY A 303 -7.05 30.33 -4.20
C GLY A 303 -6.42 30.02 -2.83
N SER A 304 -6.76 28.89 -2.18
CA SER A 304 -6.17 28.50 -0.87
C SER A 304 -4.74 27.97 -0.93
N GLY A 305 -4.03 28.07 -2.07
CA GLY A 305 -2.61 27.70 -2.17
C GLY A 305 -2.29 26.20 -2.35
N LYS A 306 -3.28 25.35 -2.64
CA LYS A 306 -3.11 23.89 -2.85
C LYS A 306 -2.03 23.55 -3.90
N THR A 307 -2.11 24.15 -5.08
CA THR A 307 -1.18 23.88 -6.18
C THR A 307 0.25 24.30 -5.83
N SER A 308 0.43 25.46 -5.19
CA SER A 308 1.73 25.92 -4.70
C SER A 308 2.30 24.99 -3.62
N LEU A 309 1.45 24.45 -2.75
CA LEU A 309 1.82 23.46 -1.74
C LEU A 309 2.34 22.18 -2.41
N LEU A 310 1.63 21.65 -3.41
CA LEU A 310 2.06 20.46 -4.15
C LEU A 310 3.36 20.67 -4.92
N ARG A 311 3.50 21.80 -5.61
CA ARG A 311 4.75 22.15 -6.33
C ARG A 311 5.93 22.29 -5.38
N SER A 312 5.71 22.84 -4.19
CA SER A 312 6.74 22.94 -3.15
C SER A 312 7.19 21.57 -2.63
N LEU A 313 6.33 20.54 -2.66
CA LEU A 313 6.74 19.17 -2.31
C LEU A 313 7.86 18.64 -3.22
N LEU A 314 7.93 19.15 -4.45
CA LEU A 314 8.88 18.74 -5.48
C LEU A 314 10.03 19.76 -5.64
N ASN A 315 10.23 20.64 -4.65
CA ASN A 315 11.22 21.72 -4.67
C ASN A 315 11.09 22.68 -5.87
N LYS A 316 9.90 22.80 -6.46
CA LYS A 316 9.65 23.73 -7.56
C LYS A 316 9.47 25.15 -7.04
N GLN A 317 9.98 26.13 -7.79
CA GLN A 317 9.89 27.54 -7.41
C GLN A 317 8.45 28.02 -7.30
N PHE A 318 8.22 28.96 -6.37
CA PHE A 318 6.93 29.61 -6.21
C PHE A 318 6.62 30.47 -7.45
N ASN A 319 5.41 30.29 -7.99
CA ASN A 319 4.88 31.14 -9.06
C ASN A 319 3.70 31.94 -8.50
N GLY A 320 3.79 33.28 -8.59
CA GLY A 320 2.76 34.20 -8.11
C GLY A 320 1.56 34.36 -9.07
N THR A 321 1.63 33.79 -10.28
CA THR A 321 0.51 33.81 -11.22
C THR A 321 -0.48 32.69 -10.89
N HIS A 322 -1.72 33.06 -10.56
CA HIS A 322 -2.79 32.10 -10.34
C HIS A 322 -3.26 31.54 -11.68
N THR A 323 -2.92 30.29 -11.96
CA THR A 323 -3.50 29.51 -13.05
C THR A 323 -4.65 28.66 -12.51
N SER A 324 -5.77 28.64 -13.21
CA SER A 324 -6.87 27.73 -12.86
C SER A 324 -6.43 26.29 -13.14
N THR A 325 -6.53 25.43 -12.13
CA THR A 325 -6.14 24.02 -12.24
C THR A 325 -7.18 23.27 -13.06
N ASN A 326 -6.96 23.18 -14.38
CA ASN A 326 -7.80 22.36 -15.26
C ASN A 326 -7.41 20.88 -15.10
N GLY A 327 -8.12 20.15 -14.23
CA GLY A 327 -7.91 18.72 -14.01
C GLY A 327 -7.28 18.37 -12.66
N VAL A 328 -6.96 17.08 -12.48
CA VAL A 328 -6.39 16.55 -11.22
C VAL A 328 -4.88 16.62 -11.29
N LEU A 329 -4.27 17.54 -10.54
CA LEU A 329 -2.83 17.58 -10.37
C LEU A 329 -2.41 16.46 -9.41
N SER A 330 -1.55 15.55 -9.88
CA SER A 330 -0.99 14.47 -9.06
C SER A 330 0.52 14.63 -8.98
N VAL A 331 1.06 14.69 -7.77
CA VAL A 331 2.51 14.78 -7.53
C VAL A 331 2.96 13.64 -6.62
N VAL A 332 4.22 13.25 -6.73
CA VAL A 332 4.80 12.22 -5.88
C VAL A 332 6.22 12.56 -5.45
N ASN A 333 6.52 12.32 -4.18
CA ASN A 333 7.88 12.43 -3.64
C ASN A 333 8.16 11.28 -2.66
N SER A 334 9.43 10.93 -2.46
CA SER A 334 9.82 10.11 -1.32
C SER A 334 9.98 10.98 -0.07
N VAL A 335 9.64 10.38 1.07
CA VAL A 335 9.66 11.00 2.38
C VAL A 335 10.26 10.03 3.37
N GLU A 336 11.16 10.54 4.21
CA GLU A 336 11.78 9.76 5.28
C GLU A 336 10.83 9.70 6.48
N VAL A 337 10.63 8.50 7.02
CA VAL A 337 9.77 8.26 8.18
C VAL A 337 10.59 8.01 9.44
N GLU A 338 9.99 8.20 10.62
CA GLU A 338 10.65 7.87 11.90
C GLU A 338 11.25 6.45 11.86
N GLY A 339 12.57 6.36 12.05
CA GLY A 339 13.34 5.11 11.90
C GLY A 339 14.10 4.96 10.58
N GLY A 340 14.17 6.03 9.75
CA GLY A 340 15.05 6.11 8.57
C GLY A 340 14.56 5.34 7.34
N ALA A 341 13.31 4.86 7.36
CA ALA A 341 12.74 4.17 6.20
C ALA A 341 12.17 5.17 5.20
N GLU A 342 12.52 5.04 3.93
CA GLU A 342 11.93 5.85 2.87
C GLU A 342 10.56 5.29 2.45
N LYS A 343 9.60 6.20 2.24
CA LYS A 343 8.24 5.90 1.76
C LYS A 343 7.86 6.90 0.67
N TYR A 344 6.92 6.54 -0.20
CA TYR A 344 6.40 7.45 -1.23
C TYR A 344 5.07 8.06 -0.80
N LEU A 345 4.94 9.37 -0.95
CA LEU A 345 3.72 10.11 -0.74
C LEU A 345 3.20 10.63 -2.08
N VAL A 346 2.07 10.10 -2.52
CA VAL A 346 1.33 10.53 -3.71
C VAL A 346 0.27 11.52 -3.26
N CYS A 347 0.31 12.76 -3.75
CA CYS A 347 -0.67 13.79 -3.43
C CYS A 347 -1.49 14.15 -4.67
N GLN A 348 -2.82 14.11 -4.55
CA GLN A 348 -3.75 14.50 -5.61
C GLN A 348 -4.58 15.70 -5.19
N GLU A 349 -4.52 16.78 -5.97
CA GLU A 349 -5.39 17.94 -5.81
C GLU A 349 -6.77 17.63 -6.38
N PHE A 350 -7.80 17.78 -5.57
CA PHE A 350 -9.19 17.58 -5.99
C PHE A 350 -10.07 18.78 -5.68
N GLU A 351 -11.11 18.93 -6.49
CA GLU A 351 -12.27 19.74 -6.13
C GLU A 351 -13.19 18.98 -5.16
N ALA A 352 -13.94 19.74 -4.36
CA ALA A 352 -14.92 19.24 -3.40
C ALA A 352 -15.94 18.24 -3.98
N THR A 353 -16.27 18.36 -5.28
CA THR A 353 -17.21 17.47 -5.98
C THR A 353 -16.76 16.01 -5.98
N THR A 354 -15.44 15.77 -5.91
CA THR A 354 -14.86 14.41 -5.89
C THR A 354 -15.23 13.64 -4.63
N LEU A 355 -15.47 14.33 -3.52
CA LEU A 355 -15.84 13.73 -2.23
C LEU A 355 -17.21 13.04 -2.25
N LYS A 356 -18.07 13.35 -3.24
CA LYS A 356 -19.35 12.64 -3.44
C LYS A 356 -19.15 11.16 -3.77
N ASN A 357 -17.99 10.78 -4.32
CA ASN A 357 -17.68 9.40 -4.64
C ASN A 357 -17.02 8.71 -3.44
N SER A 358 -17.84 8.03 -2.64
CA SER A 358 -17.40 7.30 -1.44
C SER A 358 -16.32 6.24 -1.74
N LYS A 359 -16.34 5.61 -2.92
CA LYS A 359 -15.31 4.63 -3.32
C LYS A 359 -13.95 5.31 -3.52
N LYS A 360 -13.91 6.46 -4.20
CA LYS A 360 -12.67 7.23 -4.34
C LYS A 360 -12.20 7.76 -2.99
N LEU A 361 -13.11 8.26 -2.16
CA LEU A 361 -12.77 8.76 -0.83
C LEU A 361 -12.12 7.69 0.06
N GLN A 362 -12.60 6.45 -0.01
CA GLN A 362 -12.01 5.30 0.69
C GLN A 362 -10.61 4.93 0.18
N LEU A 363 -10.18 5.46 -0.97
CA LEU A 363 -8.84 5.24 -1.47
C LEU A 363 -7.79 6.15 -0.81
N ALA A 364 -8.19 7.23 -0.15
CA ALA A 364 -7.26 8.12 0.53
C ALA A 364 -6.73 7.48 1.82
N ASP A 365 -5.41 7.53 2.01
CA ASP A 365 -4.76 7.20 3.27
C ASP A 365 -4.79 8.40 4.23
N VAL A 366 -4.78 9.62 3.70
CA VAL A 366 -4.91 10.88 4.44
C VAL A 366 -5.60 11.95 3.59
N ILE A 367 -6.29 12.87 4.25
CA ILE A 367 -6.85 14.07 3.63
C ILE A 367 -6.11 15.30 4.18
N VAL A 368 -5.59 16.13 3.28
CA VAL A 368 -4.93 17.40 3.58
C VAL A 368 -5.90 18.53 3.27
N LEU A 369 -6.41 19.18 4.31
CA LEU A 369 -7.39 20.25 4.24
C LEU A 369 -6.68 21.61 4.33
N VAL A 370 -6.65 22.34 3.21
CA VAL A 370 -5.83 23.53 3.01
C VAL A 370 -6.70 24.78 3.00
N TYR A 371 -6.43 25.71 3.92
CA TYR A 371 -7.04 27.04 3.95
C TYR A 371 -5.97 28.13 3.87
N ASP A 372 -6.42 29.32 3.47
CA ASP A 372 -5.63 30.54 3.45
C ASP A 372 -5.80 31.26 4.80
N CYS A 373 -4.69 31.51 5.51
CA CYS A 373 -4.76 32.18 6.81
C CYS A 373 -5.08 33.68 6.70
N SER A 374 -4.90 34.29 5.54
CA SER A 374 -5.21 35.70 5.26
C SER A 374 -6.67 35.92 4.83
N ASP A 375 -7.38 34.85 4.42
CA ASP A 375 -8.80 34.90 4.09
C ASP A 375 -9.65 34.44 5.26
N ALA A 376 -10.46 35.35 5.79
CA ALA A 376 -11.34 35.11 6.93
C ALA A 376 -12.43 34.03 6.66
N ASN A 377 -12.76 33.71 5.40
CA ASN A 377 -13.79 32.72 5.07
C ASN A 377 -13.20 31.37 4.65
N SER A 378 -11.88 31.25 4.50
CA SER A 378 -11.26 30.05 3.94
C SER A 378 -11.43 28.82 4.83
N PHE A 379 -11.38 29.00 6.15
CA PHE A 379 -11.54 27.90 7.09
C PHE A 379 -12.97 27.36 7.18
N SER A 380 -13.99 28.22 7.07
CA SER A 380 -15.39 27.78 7.14
C SER A 380 -15.73 26.82 6.00
N TYR A 381 -15.14 27.03 4.82
CA TYR A 381 -15.20 26.09 3.70
C TYR A 381 -14.73 24.68 4.08
N LEU A 382 -13.60 24.56 4.79
CA LEU A 382 -13.08 23.27 5.23
C LEU A 382 -13.95 22.61 6.29
N SER A 383 -14.49 23.38 7.25
CA SER A 383 -15.40 22.84 8.27
C SER A 383 -16.67 22.25 7.65
N ASN A 384 -17.24 22.95 6.66
CA ASN A 384 -18.40 22.48 5.91
C ASN A 384 -18.07 21.22 5.10
N LEU A 385 -16.89 21.15 4.48
CA LEU A 385 -16.44 19.94 3.79
C LEU A 385 -16.31 18.74 4.73
N HIS A 386 -15.71 18.93 5.89
CA HIS A 386 -15.53 17.87 6.87
C HIS A 386 -16.88 17.28 7.31
N GLN A 387 -17.83 18.16 7.66
CA GLN A 387 -19.15 17.76 8.15
C GLN A 387 -20.02 17.14 7.05
N ASN A 388 -20.09 17.78 5.86
CA ASN A 388 -20.97 17.34 4.78
C ASN A 388 -20.59 15.98 4.21
N TYR A 389 -19.30 15.64 4.22
CA TYR A 389 -18.79 14.40 3.65
C TYR A 389 -18.38 13.36 4.70
N ASN A 390 -18.59 13.64 5.99
CA ASN A 390 -18.27 12.77 7.12
C ASN A 390 -16.83 12.21 7.04
N LEU A 391 -15.85 13.09 7.14
CA LEU A 391 -14.44 12.72 7.04
C LEU A 391 -13.85 12.10 8.32
N ASP A 392 -14.66 11.93 9.38
CA ASP A 392 -14.22 11.40 10.69
C ASP A 392 -13.57 10.00 10.61
N GLY A 393 -13.87 9.24 9.57
CA GLY A 393 -13.32 7.90 9.34
C GLY A 393 -11.97 7.84 8.62
N ILE A 394 -11.40 8.99 8.23
CA ILE A 394 -10.15 9.10 7.46
C ILE A 394 -9.22 10.11 8.17
N PRO A 395 -7.92 9.82 8.28
CA PRO A 395 -6.97 10.77 8.86
C PRO A 395 -7.03 12.12 8.13
N CYS A 396 -7.17 13.21 8.87
CA CYS A 396 -7.24 14.57 8.34
C CYS A 396 -6.14 15.45 8.94
N VAL A 397 -5.46 16.22 8.10
CA VAL A 397 -4.46 17.23 8.49
C VAL A 397 -4.90 18.59 7.96
N TYR A 398 -4.94 19.59 8.84
CA TYR A 398 -5.25 20.97 8.46
C TYR A 398 -3.97 21.76 8.19
N VAL A 399 -3.94 22.49 7.07
CA VAL A 399 -2.80 23.30 6.64
C VAL A 399 -3.25 24.74 6.41
N ALA A 400 -2.60 25.67 7.10
CA ALA A 400 -2.80 27.10 6.98
C ALA A 400 -1.70 27.67 6.06
N THR A 401 -2.05 27.97 4.82
CA THR A 401 -1.12 28.55 3.83
C THR A 401 -1.07 30.07 3.91
N LYS A 402 -0.06 30.65 3.26
CA LYS A 402 0.19 32.11 3.18
C LYS A 402 0.44 32.74 4.54
N SER A 403 1.13 32.02 5.43
CA SER A 403 1.48 32.49 6.77
C SER A 403 2.46 33.67 6.78
N ASP A 404 2.97 34.07 5.61
CA ASP A 404 3.73 35.31 5.40
C ASP A 404 2.84 36.56 5.34
N LEU A 405 1.53 36.39 5.17
CA LEU A 405 0.54 37.46 5.18
C LEU A 405 -0.07 37.65 6.57
N ASP A 406 -0.74 38.78 6.78
CA ASP A 406 -1.43 39.08 8.03
C ASP A 406 -2.49 38.02 8.35
N LEU A 407 -2.44 37.48 9.56
CA LEU A 407 -3.38 36.46 10.03
C LEU A 407 -4.77 37.07 10.19
N ALA A 408 -5.71 36.62 9.36
CA ALA A 408 -7.11 37.00 9.49
C ALA A 408 -7.82 36.13 10.52
N GLN A 409 -8.62 36.77 11.38
CA GLN A 409 -9.50 36.05 12.28
C GLN A 409 -10.56 35.29 11.47
N GLN A 410 -10.60 33.97 11.63
CA GLN A 410 -11.48 33.11 10.83
C GLN A 410 -12.93 33.28 11.27
N ARG A 411 -13.82 33.54 10.30
CA ARG A 411 -15.28 33.67 10.46
C ARG A 411 -15.91 32.29 10.59
N HIS A 412 -15.66 31.66 11.73
CA HIS A 412 -16.18 30.37 12.10
C HIS A 412 -16.50 30.39 13.61
N GLU A 413 -17.40 29.52 14.08
CA GLU A 413 -17.83 29.48 15.50
C GLU A 413 -16.65 29.34 16.47
N VAL A 414 -15.59 28.68 16.03
CA VAL A 414 -14.32 28.53 16.75
C VAL A 414 -13.13 28.72 15.81
N GLN A 415 -12.00 29.16 16.38
CA GLN A 415 -10.76 29.28 15.64
C GLN A 415 -10.20 27.90 15.23
N PRO A 416 -9.39 27.82 14.16
CA PRO A 416 -8.93 26.55 13.58
C PRO A 416 -8.20 25.61 14.54
N ASP A 417 -7.41 26.15 15.47
CA ASP A 417 -6.69 25.37 16.48
C ASP A 417 -7.65 24.72 17.48
N VAL A 418 -8.64 25.48 17.95
CA VAL A 418 -9.71 24.99 18.84
C VAL A 418 -10.58 23.96 18.12
N TYR A 419 -10.91 24.19 16.85
CA TYR A 419 -11.65 23.23 16.04
C TYR A 419 -10.93 21.88 15.94
N CYS A 420 -9.64 21.89 15.58
CA CYS A 420 -8.86 20.66 15.46
C CYS A 420 -8.75 19.93 16.80
N ARG A 421 -8.48 20.64 17.90
CA ARG A 421 -8.42 20.04 19.25
C ARG A 421 -9.74 19.38 19.65
N ARG A 422 -10.90 19.98 19.30
CA ARG A 422 -12.23 19.39 19.58
C ARG A 422 -12.46 18.07 18.84
N LEU A 423 -11.85 17.89 17.68
CA LEU A 423 -11.91 16.66 16.89
C LEU A 423 -10.75 15.69 17.18
N ASN A 424 -9.92 15.96 18.20
CA ASN A 424 -8.67 15.23 18.46
C ASN A 424 -7.71 15.17 17.25
N LEU A 425 -7.73 16.20 16.42
CA LEU A 425 -6.84 16.35 15.28
C LEU A 425 -5.62 17.20 15.64
N PRO A 426 -4.48 17.02 14.94
CA PRO A 426 -3.35 17.92 15.06
C PRO A 426 -3.76 19.37 14.80
N VAL A 427 -3.14 20.32 15.53
CA VAL A 427 -3.34 21.75 15.25
C VAL A 427 -2.91 22.08 13.81
N PRO A 428 -3.52 23.10 13.18
CA PRO A 428 -3.19 23.46 11.82
C PRO A 428 -1.70 23.79 11.63
N ILE A 429 -1.11 23.27 10.56
CA ILE A 429 0.28 23.51 10.20
C ILE A 429 0.35 24.80 9.38
N ALA A 430 1.03 25.82 9.92
CA ALA A 430 1.27 27.07 9.20
C ALA A 430 2.44 26.95 8.23
N VAL A 431 2.21 27.30 6.96
CA VAL A 431 3.20 27.24 5.88
C VAL A 431 3.13 28.48 5.00
N SER A 432 4.30 28.97 4.58
CA SER A 432 4.45 29.95 3.51
C SER A 432 5.40 29.40 2.45
N ILE A 433 4.85 29.19 1.25
CA ILE A 433 5.64 28.74 0.11
C ILE A 433 6.52 29.88 -0.43
N LYS A 434 6.06 31.14 -0.32
CA LYS A 434 6.77 32.31 -0.84
C LYS A 434 8.04 32.62 -0.05
N THR A 435 7.97 32.57 1.28
CA THR A 435 9.11 32.86 2.16
C THR A 435 9.88 31.61 2.58
N ASN A 436 9.47 30.44 2.06
CA ASN A 436 9.95 29.11 2.48
C ASN A 436 9.93 28.92 4.01
N GLN A 437 9.03 29.62 4.69
CA GLN A 437 8.87 29.56 6.14
C GLN A 437 7.92 28.43 6.49
N THR A 438 8.42 27.53 7.33
CA THR A 438 7.64 26.44 7.91
C THR A 438 7.93 26.38 9.40
N ALA A 439 6.88 26.26 10.22
CA ALA A 439 7.00 26.15 11.67
C ALA A 439 7.70 24.85 12.13
N VAL A 440 7.93 23.92 11.19
CA VAL A 440 8.68 22.67 11.37
C VAL A 440 9.71 22.65 10.23
N GLY A 441 11.01 22.62 10.56
CA GLY A 441 12.09 22.76 9.57
C GLY A 441 11.88 21.90 8.33
N GLY A 442 11.83 22.55 7.17
CA GLY A 442 11.74 21.92 5.86
C GLY A 442 10.32 21.58 5.39
N GLY A 443 9.45 22.57 5.14
CA GLY A 443 8.31 22.34 4.25
C GLY A 443 7.34 21.23 4.69
N LEU A 444 6.72 20.60 3.69
CA LEU A 444 5.87 19.40 3.82
C LEU A 444 6.58 18.14 4.35
N VAL A 445 7.89 18.18 4.62
CA VAL A 445 8.55 17.15 5.46
C VAL A 445 7.90 17.13 6.84
N GLY A 446 7.32 18.25 7.31
CA GLY A 446 6.44 18.29 8.48
C GLY A 446 5.12 17.50 8.31
N ILE A 447 4.51 17.47 7.12
CA ILE A 447 3.33 16.64 6.84
C ILE A 447 3.72 15.17 6.79
N ALA A 448 4.84 14.83 6.15
CA ALA A 448 5.38 13.47 6.19
C ALA A 448 5.81 13.03 7.60
N ALA A 449 6.43 13.92 8.38
CA ALA A 449 6.79 13.71 9.78
C ALA A 449 5.54 13.56 10.66
N ILE A 450 4.45 14.28 10.38
CA ILE A 450 3.16 14.09 11.07
C ILE A 450 2.52 12.76 10.63
N LEU A 451 2.58 12.42 9.36
CA LEU A 451 2.12 11.12 8.84
C LEU A 451 2.90 9.93 9.44
N THR A 452 4.07 10.16 10.04
CA THR A 452 4.98 9.11 10.52
C THR A 452 5.11 9.09 12.05
N LYS A 453 5.10 10.25 12.70
CA LYS A 453 5.02 10.44 14.16
C LYS A 453 3.68 9.99 14.73
N TYR A 454 2.60 10.15 13.97
CA TYR A 454 1.35 9.44 14.22
C TYR A 454 1.41 8.09 13.52
N ASN A 455 2.31 7.24 14.03
CA ASN A 455 2.47 5.81 13.79
C ASN A 455 1.29 5.26 12.99
N TRP A 456 1.52 4.74 11.78
CA TRP A 456 0.58 4.05 10.89
C TRP A 456 -0.06 2.83 11.61
N ARG A 457 -0.76 3.07 12.71
CA ARG A 457 -1.66 2.16 13.39
C ARG A 457 -2.93 2.19 12.55
N PRO A 458 -3.53 1.03 12.26
CA PRO A 458 -4.84 0.98 11.64
C PRO A 458 -5.76 1.91 12.44
N TRP A 459 -6.34 2.92 11.77
CA TRP A 459 -7.49 3.62 12.30
C TRP A 459 -8.61 2.58 12.38
N ILE A 460 -8.70 1.91 13.53
CA ILE A 460 -9.89 1.22 13.93
C ILE A 460 -10.90 2.34 14.12
N SER A 461 -11.92 2.36 13.25
CA SER A 461 -13.21 2.91 13.61
C SER A 461 -13.56 2.37 15.00
N SER A 462 -13.37 3.18 16.04
CA SER A 462 -13.64 2.78 17.41
C SER A 462 -15.15 2.87 17.67
N GLY A 463 -15.94 2.29 16.77
CA GLY A 463 -17.27 1.81 17.04
C GLY A 463 -17.20 0.35 17.46
N ILE A 464 -17.20 0.07 18.76
CA ILE A 464 -17.92 -1.04 19.45
C ILE A 464 -17.22 -2.42 19.68
N GLY A 465 -16.97 -2.77 20.94
CA GLY A 465 -16.81 -4.17 21.44
C GLY A 465 -15.43 -4.80 21.17
N ILE A 466 -14.76 -5.51 22.08
CA ILE A 466 -15.19 -6.44 23.12
C ILE A 466 -14.27 -6.25 24.34
N ILE A 467 -14.77 -5.59 25.37
CA ILE A 467 -15.00 -6.13 26.72
C ILE A 467 -13.84 -6.91 27.37
N ARG A 468 -13.24 -6.32 28.43
CA ARG A 468 -13.03 -6.95 29.74
C ARG A 468 -13.76 -6.04 30.73
N HIS A 469 -14.89 -6.46 31.24
CA HIS A 469 -15.78 -5.54 31.93
C HIS A 469 -16.24 -6.09 33.28
N THR A 470 -16.07 -5.27 34.31
CA THR A 470 -17.22 -4.70 34.99
C THR A 470 -17.75 -3.54 34.11
N LYS A 471 -18.85 -3.77 33.39
CA LYS A 471 -19.55 -2.77 32.56
C LYS A 471 -20.82 -2.48 33.31
N VAL A 472 -21.03 -1.21 33.65
CA VAL A 472 -22.36 -0.72 33.97
C VAL A 472 -22.90 -0.13 32.67
N GLU A 473 -23.86 -0.80 32.03
CA GLU A 473 -24.43 -0.38 30.74
C GLU A 473 -25.82 0.28 30.90
N LYS A 474 -25.79 1.61 30.75
CA LYS A 474 -26.78 2.67 30.46
C LYS A 474 -28.30 2.41 30.33
N THR A 475 -29.04 3.42 30.81
CA THR A 475 -30.14 4.07 30.07
C THR A 475 -30.09 5.60 30.22
N LEU A 476 -30.17 6.32 29.08
CA LEU A 476 -30.40 7.76 28.84
C LEU A 476 -29.22 8.77 28.91
N GLY A 477 -29.04 9.53 27.82
CA GLY A 477 -28.38 10.85 27.77
C GLY A 477 -26.94 10.90 27.23
N HIS A 478 -26.69 11.72 26.20
CA HIS A 478 -25.35 12.12 25.73
C HIS A 478 -24.50 12.67 26.89
N CYS A 479 -23.31 12.12 27.13
CA CYS A 479 -22.42 12.55 28.21
C CYS A 479 -21.46 13.64 27.69
N MET A 480 -21.48 14.83 28.27
CA MET A 480 -20.55 15.93 27.96
C MET A 480 -19.12 15.61 28.39
N GLY A 481 -18.14 15.87 27.53
CA GLY A 481 -16.72 15.67 27.82
C GLY A 481 -16.16 16.68 28.81
N TYR A 482 -15.77 16.20 30.00
CA TYR A 482 -14.83 16.92 30.86
C TYR A 482 -13.39 16.62 30.42
N GLY A 483 -12.49 17.59 30.62
CA GLY A 483 -11.11 17.56 30.13
C GLY A 483 -10.33 16.28 30.50
N GLN A 484 -9.47 15.84 29.59
CA GLN A 484 -8.62 14.67 29.75
C GLN A 484 -7.65 14.88 30.92
N ILE A 485 -7.74 14.03 31.94
CA ILE A 485 -6.75 13.94 33.02
C ILE A 485 -5.49 13.34 32.41
N THR A 486 -4.33 14.02 32.44
CA THR A 486 -3.11 13.58 31.75
C THR A 486 -2.13 12.78 32.62
N ALA A 487 -2.32 12.71 33.94
CA ALA A 487 -1.41 12.01 34.87
C ALA A 487 -2.16 11.27 35.99
N MET A 488 -2.49 10.00 35.75
CA MET A 488 -3.29 9.15 36.65
C MET A 488 -2.55 8.74 37.93
N ALA A 489 -1.33 8.18 37.86
CA ALA A 489 -0.61 7.76 39.07
C ALA A 489 -0.41 8.91 40.05
N HIS A 490 0.02 10.09 39.57
CA HIS A 490 0.26 11.25 40.41
C HIS A 490 -1.02 11.74 41.11
N THR A 491 -2.18 11.57 40.48
CA THR A 491 -3.47 12.00 41.03
C THR A 491 -4.00 10.99 42.06
N LEU A 492 -3.82 9.68 41.82
CA LEU A 492 -4.19 8.63 42.76
C LEU A 492 -3.26 8.60 43.99
N THR A 493 -1.94 8.78 43.82
CA THR A 493 -1.00 8.82 44.95
C THR A 493 -1.12 10.09 45.79
N ALA A 494 -1.52 11.21 45.20
CA ALA A 494 -1.81 12.45 45.94
C ALA A 494 -3.11 12.39 46.76
N GLY A 495 -4.02 11.45 46.45
CA GLY A 495 -5.33 11.31 47.09
C GLY A 495 -5.47 10.11 48.03
N GLU A 496 -4.93 8.94 47.68
CA GLU A 496 -5.04 7.67 48.44
C GLU A 496 -3.99 6.62 47.98
N THR A 497 -2.86 6.51 48.68
CA THR A 497 -1.78 5.54 48.34
C THR A 497 -2.23 4.08 48.43
N GLU A 498 -3.14 3.74 49.35
CA GLU A 498 -3.65 2.38 49.51
C GLU A 498 -4.47 1.93 48.30
N LEU A 499 -5.36 2.80 47.79
CA LEU A 499 -6.14 2.54 46.58
C LEU A 499 -5.25 2.32 45.35
N TYR A 500 -4.20 3.14 45.19
CA TYR A 500 -3.24 3.00 44.10
C TYR A 500 -2.53 1.64 44.12
N ASN A 501 -2.13 1.17 45.31
CA ASN A 501 -1.48 -0.14 45.46
C ASN A 501 -2.45 -1.28 45.12
N GLU A 502 -3.69 -1.22 45.58
CA GLU A 502 -4.71 -2.23 45.30
C GLU A 502 -5.05 -2.32 43.81
N MET A 503 -5.17 -1.17 43.14
CA MET A 503 -5.39 -1.14 41.70
C MET A 503 -4.19 -1.71 40.94
N ASN A 504 -2.95 -1.44 41.39
CA ASN A 504 -1.74 -2.01 40.80
C ASN A 504 -1.58 -3.51 41.05
N GLU A 505 -2.28 -4.10 42.01
CA GLU A 505 -2.26 -5.54 42.25
C GLU A 505 -3.38 -6.26 41.49
N PHE A 506 -4.59 -5.70 41.49
CA PHE A 506 -5.79 -6.41 41.04
C PHE A 506 -6.44 -5.86 39.78
N TRP A 507 -6.19 -4.61 39.41
CA TRP A 507 -6.82 -3.95 38.26
C TRP A 507 -5.79 -3.57 37.19
N LEU A 508 -5.17 -4.61 36.67
CA LEU A 508 -4.03 -4.53 35.76
C LEU A 508 -4.42 -4.38 34.29
N ASP A 509 -3.63 -3.62 33.56
CA ASP A 509 -3.63 -3.67 32.11
C ASP A 509 -3.01 -4.99 31.61
N ASN A 510 -3.49 -5.51 30.48
CA ASN A 510 -3.06 -6.80 29.97
C ASN A 510 -1.95 -6.75 28.91
N ARG A 511 -1.57 -5.55 28.40
CA ARG A 511 -0.61 -5.37 27.30
C ARG A 511 0.19 -4.05 27.35
N GLY A 512 0.18 -3.33 28.48
CA GLY A 512 0.63 -1.94 28.58
C GLY A 512 0.71 -1.43 30.04
N HIS A 513 0.60 -0.11 30.21
CA HIS A 513 0.77 0.56 31.51
C HIS A 513 -0.57 0.81 32.21
N ASN A 514 -0.66 0.41 33.48
CA ASN A 514 -1.86 0.55 34.32
C ASN A 514 -2.43 1.97 34.34
N ASP A 515 -1.57 3.00 34.39
CA ASP A 515 -1.98 4.41 34.38
C ASP A 515 -2.83 4.80 33.18
N TYR A 516 -2.40 4.38 31.99
CA TYR A 516 -3.12 4.69 30.75
C TYR A 516 -4.46 3.94 30.70
N PHE A 517 -4.47 2.70 31.18
CA PHE A 517 -5.67 1.90 31.27
C PHE A 517 -6.70 2.53 32.23
N TRP A 518 -6.29 2.93 33.45
CA TRP A 518 -7.20 3.59 34.38
C TRP A 518 -7.72 4.93 33.84
N GLN A 519 -6.87 5.71 33.16
CA GLN A 519 -7.26 6.94 32.48
C GLN A 519 -8.37 6.68 31.45
N HIS A 520 -8.19 5.64 30.63
CA HIS A 520 -9.18 5.23 29.63
C HIS A 520 -10.51 4.83 30.29
N GLU A 521 -10.46 3.98 31.31
CA GLU A 521 -11.64 3.47 32.00
C GLU A 521 -12.42 4.60 32.70
N TYR A 522 -11.75 5.57 33.33
CA TYR A 522 -12.43 6.73 33.90
C TYR A 522 -13.05 7.62 32.83
N ASN A 523 -12.30 7.97 31.78
CA ASN A 523 -12.78 8.89 30.75
C ASN A 523 -13.97 8.32 29.98
N LYS A 524 -14.01 7.00 29.80
CA LYS A 524 -15.08 6.30 29.06
C LYS A 524 -16.29 5.97 29.93
N HIS A 525 -16.09 5.62 31.19
CA HIS A 525 -17.15 5.10 32.06
C HIS A 525 -17.41 5.98 33.28
N GLY A 526 -16.37 6.47 33.96
CA GLY A 526 -16.50 7.34 35.12
C GLY A 526 -17.18 8.68 34.84
N THR A 527 -16.86 9.30 33.70
CA THR A 527 -17.47 10.58 33.26
C THR A 527 -18.98 10.50 32.99
N CYS A 528 -19.54 9.29 32.85
CA CYS A 528 -20.95 9.09 32.59
C CYS A 528 -21.83 9.22 33.84
N TYR A 529 -21.26 9.14 35.05
CA TYR A 529 -22.03 9.27 36.28
C TYR A 529 -22.27 10.74 36.62
N SER A 530 -23.47 11.24 36.32
CA SER A 530 -23.85 12.63 36.59
C SER A 530 -23.68 13.01 38.07
N THR A 531 -23.88 12.08 39.00
CA THR A 531 -23.71 12.30 40.45
C THR A 531 -22.26 12.46 40.89
N LEU A 532 -21.30 12.16 40.03
CA LEU A 532 -19.88 12.41 40.28
C LEU A 532 -19.46 13.83 39.88
N LYS A 533 -20.31 14.60 39.19
CA LYS A 533 -19.97 15.98 38.78
C LYS A 533 -19.78 16.88 40.00
N PRO A 534 -18.76 17.77 40.00
CA PRO A 534 -18.53 18.69 41.12
C PRO A 534 -19.75 19.53 41.51
N SER A 535 -20.56 19.95 40.54
CA SER A 535 -21.77 20.75 40.78
C SER A 535 -22.92 19.96 41.44
N CYS A 536 -22.84 18.63 41.48
CA CYS A 536 -23.84 17.76 42.10
C CYS A 536 -23.40 17.28 43.49
N ARG A 537 -22.26 17.77 43.99
CA ARG A 537 -21.67 17.44 45.27
C ARG A 537 -21.91 18.55 46.29
N THR A 538 -22.18 18.18 47.53
CA THR A 538 -22.38 19.11 48.66
C THR A 538 -21.06 19.45 49.36
N ASP A 539 -19.99 18.69 49.09
CA ASP A 539 -18.62 18.97 49.47
C ASP A 539 -17.90 19.69 48.30
N ASN A 540 -17.36 20.89 48.54
CA ASN A 540 -16.67 21.73 47.53
C ASN A 540 -15.37 21.06 46.99
N GLY A 541 -15.51 20.02 46.17
CA GLY A 541 -14.40 19.16 45.72
C GLY A 541 -13.70 19.64 44.45
N THR A 542 -12.37 19.76 44.53
CA THR A 542 -11.45 19.83 43.39
C THR A 542 -11.49 18.52 42.58
N SER A 543 -11.14 18.57 41.29
CA SER A 543 -11.23 17.45 40.33
C SER A 543 -10.54 16.14 40.73
N VAL A 544 -9.62 16.19 41.71
CA VAL A 544 -8.85 15.06 42.24
C VAL A 544 -9.75 14.08 43.03
N ASN A 545 -10.76 14.56 43.76
CA ASN A 545 -11.60 13.70 44.60
C ASN A 545 -12.57 12.84 43.79
N VAL A 546 -13.10 13.36 42.68
CA VAL A 546 -14.10 12.65 41.85
C VAL A 546 -13.51 11.41 41.18
N LEU A 547 -12.27 11.55 40.71
CA LEU A 547 -11.49 10.46 40.12
C LEU A 547 -11.26 9.34 41.15
N VAL A 548 -10.73 9.71 42.32
CA VAL A 548 -10.42 8.78 43.42
C VAL A 548 -11.68 8.06 43.89
N ASP A 549 -12.78 8.77 44.10
CA ASP A 549 -14.05 8.20 44.56
C ASP A 549 -14.64 7.16 43.59
N TYR A 550 -14.52 7.41 42.27
CA TYR A 550 -14.93 6.44 41.25
C TYR A 550 -14.14 5.13 41.38
N PHE A 551 -12.82 5.23 41.50
CA PHE A 551 -11.95 4.07 41.62
C PHE A 551 -12.15 3.33 42.94
N LYS A 552 -12.34 4.04 44.06
CA LYS A 552 -12.72 3.45 45.34
C LYS A 552 -13.96 2.58 45.21
N LYS A 553 -15.00 3.08 44.53
CA LYS A 553 -16.24 2.32 44.36
C LYS A 553 -16.05 1.03 43.56
N ILE A 554 -15.19 1.07 42.54
CA ILE A 554 -14.91 -0.11 41.72
C ILE A 554 -14.12 -1.15 42.52
N VAL A 555 -13.10 -0.73 43.25
CA VAL A 555 -12.29 -1.64 44.08
C VAL A 555 -13.13 -2.24 45.21
N GLU A 556 -14.00 -1.43 45.86
CA GLU A 556 -14.98 -1.90 46.85
C GLU A 556 -15.90 -2.98 46.25
N THR A 557 -16.46 -2.73 45.07
CA THR A 557 -17.36 -3.67 44.39
C THR A 557 -16.63 -4.96 43.98
N TYR A 558 -15.39 -4.84 43.48
CA TYR A 558 -14.54 -5.97 43.10
C TYR A 558 -14.23 -6.88 44.30
N LYS A 559 -13.87 -6.29 45.45
CA LYS A 559 -13.59 -7.03 46.68
C LYS A 559 -14.80 -7.83 47.17
N GLY A 560 -16.01 -7.35 46.91
CA GLY A 560 -17.26 -8.06 47.18
C GLY A 560 -17.53 -9.27 46.28
N LEU A 561 -16.74 -9.49 45.23
CA LEU A 561 -16.93 -10.55 44.23
C LEU A 561 -15.70 -11.48 44.11
N PRO A 562 -15.31 -12.21 45.18
CA PRO A 562 -14.19 -13.15 45.14
C PRO A 562 -14.56 -14.41 44.33
N THR A 563 -14.61 -14.25 43.01
CA THR A 563 -15.07 -15.27 42.05
C THR A 563 -14.32 -16.59 42.19
N TYR A 564 -13.02 -16.53 42.47
CA TYR A 564 -12.21 -17.74 42.69
C TYR A 564 -12.64 -18.51 43.94
N ARG A 565 -13.04 -17.83 45.02
CA ARG A 565 -13.54 -18.47 46.25
C ARG A 565 -14.92 -19.08 46.04
N PHE A 566 -15.78 -18.42 45.26
CA PHE A 566 -17.10 -18.95 44.90
C PHE A 566 -16.98 -20.29 44.17
N LEU A 567 -16.04 -20.37 43.21
CA LEU A 567 -15.74 -21.61 42.48
C LEU A 567 -15.08 -22.67 43.38
N GLU A 568 -14.10 -22.27 44.21
CA GLU A 568 -13.37 -23.16 45.10
C GLU A 568 -14.30 -23.86 46.11
N LYS A 569 -15.28 -23.14 46.67
CA LYS A 569 -16.31 -23.69 47.58
C LYS A 569 -17.12 -24.84 46.97
N LYS A 570 -17.18 -24.91 45.63
CA LYS A 570 -17.83 -25.98 44.87
C LYS A 570 -16.83 -26.98 44.28
N GLY A 571 -15.58 -26.95 44.73
CA GLY A 571 -14.51 -27.84 44.27
C GLY A 571 -14.00 -27.53 42.86
N ILE A 572 -14.32 -26.35 42.32
CA ILE A 572 -13.84 -25.89 41.00
C ILE A 572 -12.60 -25.04 41.22
N VAL A 573 -11.43 -25.64 41.05
CA VAL A 573 -10.12 -24.99 41.24
C VAL A 573 -9.35 -24.91 39.92
N PRO A 574 -8.41 -23.96 39.78
CA PRO A 574 -7.65 -23.83 38.54
C PRO A 574 -6.87 -25.11 38.21
N SER A 575 -6.97 -25.58 36.97
CA SER A 575 -6.30 -26.77 36.48
C SER A 575 -6.01 -26.66 34.99
N SER A 576 -4.80 -27.03 34.58
CA SER A 576 -4.40 -27.13 33.16
C SER A 576 -4.81 -28.45 32.50
N THR A 577 -5.24 -29.44 33.29
CA THR A 577 -5.53 -30.81 32.82
C THR A 577 -6.99 -31.18 32.98
N ARG A 578 -7.70 -30.64 33.97
CA ARG A 578 -9.11 -30.93 34.25
C ARG A 578 -10.04 -29.93 33.54
N LYS A 579 -11.04 -30.46 32.82
CA LYS A 579 -12.19 -29.69 32.33
C LYS A 579 -13.35 -29.76 33.31
N TYR A 580 -14.15 -28.71 33.34
CA TYR A 580 -15.39 -28.59 34.11
C TYR A 580 -16.55 -28.38 33.15
N LYS A 581 -17.74 -28.89 33.52
CA LYS A 581 -18.96 -28.57 32.78
C LYS A 581 -19.27 -27.09 32.96
N PHE A 582 -19.52 -26.40 31.86
CA PHE A 582 -19.82 -24.97 31.89
C PHE A 582 -21.07 -24.66 32.75
N ALA A 583 -22.07 -25.55 32.69
CA ALA A 583 -23.27 -25.45 33.52
C ALA A 583 -22.97 -25.50 35.03
N ASP A 584 -21.98 -26.28 35.46
CA ASP A 584 -21.61 -26.38 36.88
C ASP A 584 -20.92 -25.10 37.37
N ILE A 585 -20.09 -24.48 36.53
CA ILE A 585 -19.47 -23.18 36.80
C ILE A 585 -20.53 -22.08 36.89
N LYS A 586 -21.46 -22.02 35.92
CA LYS A 586 -22.57 -21.06 35.93
C LYS A 586 -23.43 -21.21 37.17
N ARG A 587 -23.76 -22.44 37.56
CA ARG A 587 -24.54 -22.74 38.77
C ARG A 587 -23.80 -22.32 40.04
N ALA A 588 -22.51 -22.67 40.16
CA ALA A 588 -21.69 -22.31 41.31
C ALA A 588 -21.65 -20.79 41.55
N LEU A 589 -21.49 -20.00 40.47
CA LEU A 589 -21.47 -18.55 40.58
C LEU A 589 -22.85 -17.94 40.81
N LYS A 590 -23.90 -18.51 40.21
CA LYS A 590 -25.29 -18.08 40.42
C LYS A 590 -25.72 -18.24 41.88
N GLU A 591 -25.34 -19.34 42.53
CA GLU A 591 -25.70 -19.60 43.93
C GLU A 591 -25.08 -18.59 44.90
N GLU A 592 -23.85 -18.14 44.65
CA GLU A 592 -23.18 -17.14 45.52
C GLU A 592 -23.58 -15.70 45.17
N PHE A 593 -23.79 -15.40 43.89
CA PHE A 593 -24.15 -14.04 43.42
C PHE A 593 -25.67 -13.75 43.47
N GLY A 594 -26.50 -14.80 43.47
CA GLY A 594 -27.96 -14.72 43.40
C GLY A 594 -28.53 -14.59 41.98
N HIS A 595 -27.71 -14.25 40.99
CA HIS A 595 -28.08 -14.12 39.57
C HIS A 595 -27.02 -14.76 38.67
N GLU A 596 -27.35 -15.04 37.41
CA GLU A 596 -26.36 -15.64 36.51
C GLU A 596 -25.34 -14.60 36.02
N PRO A 597 -24.02 -14.83 36.20
CA PRO A 597 -23.03 -14.00 35.53
C PRO A 597 -22.93 -14.36 34.05
N THR A 598 -22.44 -13.43 33.23
CA THR A 598 -21.99 -13.75 31.86
C THR A 598 -20.55 -14.26 31.92
N ILE A 599 -20.23 -15.33 31.20
CA ILE A 599 -18.89 -15.90 31.16
C ILE A 599 -18.42 -15.98 29.72
N HIS A 600 -17.25 -15.42 29.46
CA HIS A 600 -16.60 -15.52 28.15
C HIS A 600 -15.38 -16.43 28.19
N CYS A 601 -15.26 -17.22 27.14
CA CYS A 601 -14.21 -18.20 26.94
C CYS A 601 -13.39 -17.90 25.67
N ASP A 602 -12.10 -18.17 25.77
CA ASP A 602 -11.09 -18.12 24.70
C ASP A 602 -10.80 -19.53 24.15
N GLY A 603 -9.83 -19.64 23.23
CA GLY A 603 -9.34 -20.92 22.71
C GLY A 603 -10.35 -21.65 21.82
N GLY A 604 -11.24 -20.91 21.16
CA GLY A 604 -12.38 -21.48 20.45
C GLY A 604 -13.51 -21.93 21.40
N GLY A 605 -13.60 -21.32 22.59
CA GLY A 605 -14.71 -21.42 23.52
C GLY A 605 -14.51 -22.39 24.68
N ASP A 606 -13.34 -23.00 24.85
CA ASP A 606 -13.10 -24.04 25.85
C ASP A 606 -12.20 -23.61 27.03
N LYS A 607 -11.82 -22.34 27.14
CA LYS A 607 -11.01 -21.82 28.26
C LYS A 607 -11.67 -20.59 28.85
N ILE A 608 -12.05 -20.62 30.13
CA ILE A 608 -12.65 -19.45 30.79
C ILE A 608 -11.65 -18.30 30.78
N HIS A 609 -12.09 -17.16 30.28
CA HIS A 609 -11.29 -15.96 30.16
C HIS A 609 -11.86 -14.82 31.03
N GLU A 610 -13.18 -14.64 31.07
CA GLU A 610 -13.84 -13.55 31.80
C GLU A 610 -15.14 -13.98 32.48
N VAL A 611 -15.46 -13.33 33.59
CA VAL A 611 -16.73 -13.45 34.30
C VAL A 611 -17.26 -12.05 34.58
N TRP A 612 -18.48 -11.74 34.16
CA TRP A 612 -19.09 -10.43 34.35
C TRP A 612 -20.33 -10.54 35.24
N TYR A 613 -20.38 -9.66 36.23
CA TYR A 613 -21.50 -9.52 37.16
C TYR A 613 -22.28 -8.25 36.82
N SER A 614 -23.60 -8.37 36.72
CA SER A 614 -24.46 -7.27 36.31
C SER A 614 -25.23 -6.69 37.49
N TYR A 615 -25.30 -5.36 37.56
CA TYR A 615 -26.02 -4.63 38.61
C TYR A 615 -26.88 -3.51 38.02
N ASN A 616 -28.00 -3.22 38.67
CA ASN A 616 -28.69 -1.94 38.56
C ASN A 616 -28.22 -1.04 39.71
N LEU A 617 -27.84 0.21 39.41
CA LEU A 617 -27.52 1.19 40.44
C LEU A 617 -28.79 1.98 40.81
N VAL A 618 -29.15 1.97 42.10
CA VAL A 618 -30.23 2.81 42.65
C VAL A 618 -29.63 3.90 43.52
N GLY A 619 -29.78 5.16 43.09
CA GLY A 619 -29.21 6.34 43.75
C GLY A 619 -27.84 6.77 43.20
N PRO A 620 -27.15 7.71 43.88
CA PRO A 620 -25.83 8.18 43.47
C PRO A 620 -24.76 7.08 43.46
N LEU A 621 -23.74 7.15 42.62
CA LEU A 621 -22.73 6.06 42.55
C LEU A 621 -22.04 5.76 43.89
N LEU A 622 -21.74 6.79 44.67
CA LEU A 622 -20.95 6.66 45.91
C LEU A 622 -21.79 6.17 47.10
N SER A 623 -23.04 6.63 47.22
CA SER A 623 -23.94 6.31 48.34
C SER A 623 -25.11 5.39 47.98
N GLY A 624 -25.30 5.11 46.69
CA GLY A 624 -26.37 4.30 46.14
C GLY A 624 -26.08 2.80 46.24
N LYS A 625 -27.13 2.02 46.00
CA LYS A 625 -27.10 0.57 46.16
C LYS A 625 -26.99 -0.11 44.80
N LEU A 626 -25.98 -0.95 44.63
CA LEU A 626 -25.86 -1.87 43.50
C LEU A 626 -26.73 -3.10 43.77
N ILE A 627 -27.76 -3.29 42.95
CA ILE A 627 -28.69 -4.42 43.03
C ILE A 627 -28.35 -5.40 41.93
N PRO A 628 -27.91 -6.63 42.25
CA PRO A 628 -27.68 -7.67 41.25
C PRO A 628 -28.86 -7.85 40.30
N ARG A 629 -28.57 -8.17 39.04
CA ARG A 629 -29.59 -8.42 38.01
C ARG A 629 -29.15 -9.51 37.06
N GLU A 630 -30.12 -10.03 36.30
CA GLU A 630 -29.84 -10.91 35.18
C GLU A 630 -29.01 -10.20 34.09
N PRO A 631 -28.10 -10.95 33.44
CA PRO A 631 -27.15 -10.41 32.50
C PRO A 631 -27.85 -10.01 31.19
N ALA A 632 -27.40 -8.92 30.57
CA ALA A 632 -27.83 -8.55 29.23
C ALA A 632 -26.99 -9.22 28.11
N ALA A 633 -25.78 -9.68 28.45
CA ALA A 633 -24.84 -10.28 27.51
C ALA A 633 -24.92 -11.81 27.51
N ARG A 634 -24.67 -12.42 26.33
CA ARG A 634 -24.67 -13.87 26.14
C ARG A 634 -23.29 -14.48 26.40
N ASP A 635 -23.28 -15.72 26.86
CA ASP A 635 -22.09 -16.55 27.00
C ASP A 635 -21.59 -17.04 25.62
N ASN A 636 -20.30 -17.36 25.50
CA ASN A 636 -19.71 -17.95 24.27
C ASN A 636 -18.93 -19.26 24.54
N CYS A 637 -19.11 -19.83 25.73
CA CYS A 637 -18.39 -21.01 26.19
C CYS A 637 -19.00 -22.33 25.67
N LYS A 638 -18.14 -23.32 25.43
CA LYS A 638 -18.52 -24.70 25.11
C LYS A 638 -19.06 -25.43 26.35
N SER A 639 -19.62 -26.63 26.16
CA SER A 639 -20.15 -27.47 27.24
C SER A 639 -19.13 -27.82 28.32
N ASP A 640 -17.85 -27.95 27.92
CA ASP A 640 -16.74 -28.33 28.78
C ASP A 640 -15.61 -27.31 28.60
N VAL A 641 -15.18 -26.74 29.72
CA VAL A 641 -14.22 -25.63 29.74
C VAL A 641 -13.10 -25.86 30.75
N TYR A 642 -11.92 -25.32 30.44
CA TYR A 642 -10.80 -25.21 31.37
C TYR A 642 -10.94 -23.94 32.21
N TYR A 643 -10.71 -24.08 33.51
CA TYR A 643 -10.40 -22.95 34.40
C TYR A 643 -8.89 -22.99 34.66
N LEU A 644 -8.10 -22.20 33.92
CA LEU A 644 -6.64 -22.32 33.93
C LEU A 644 -5.98 -21.59 35.12
N PRO A 645 -4.87 -22.12 35.68
CA PRO A 645 -4.06 -21.40 36.66
C PRO A 645 -3.46 -20.12 36.07
N LYS A 646 -3.35 -19.05 36.88
CA LYS A 646 -2.62 -17.84 36.48
C LYS A 646 -1.12 -18.11 36.52
N HIS A 647 -0.40 -17.94 35.41
CA HIS A 647 1.06 -18.04 35.37
C HIS A 647 1.71 -16.78 35.97
N GLN A 648 2.72 -16.93 36.84
CA GLN A 648 3.57 -15.82 37.26
C GLN A 648 4.44 -15.37 36.08
N ALA A 649 4.38 -14.09 35.71
CA ALA A 649 5.23 -13.52 34.67
C ALA A 649 6.72 -13.56 35.10
N ARG A 650 7.58 -14.09 34.23
CA ARG A 650 9.04 -14.14 34.43
C ARG A 650 9.61 -12.72 34.52
N ARG A 651 10.20 -12.35 35.67
CA ARG A 651 11.10 -11.18 35.79
C ARG A 651 12.27 -11.38 34.82
N HIS A 652 12.52 -10.38 33.97
CA HIS A 652 13.70 -10.35 33.10
C HIS A 652 14.98 -10.38 33.95
N GLN A 653 15.80 -11.41 33.77
CA GLN A 653 17.23 -11.37 34.05
C GLN A 653 17.96 -11.32 32.71
N MET A 654 18.85 -10.33 32.57
CA MET A 654 19.81 -10.23 31.47
C MET A 654 20.69 -11.48 31.45
N GLY A 655 20.89 -12.05 30.25
CA GLY A 655 21.79 -13.17 30.00
C GLY A 655 22.35 -13.06 28.59
N GLU A 656 23.67 -13.27 28.49
CA GLU A 656 24.57 -13.04 27.37
C GLU A 656 24.25 -13.88 26.12
N PHE A 657 24.52 -13.32 24.94
CA PHE A 657 24.52 -14.05 23.67
C PHE A 657 25.86 -14.76 23.48
N GLN A 658 25.82 -16.09 23.27
CA GLN A 658 26.91 -16.86 22.67
C GLN A 658 26.57 -17.15 21.20
N GLU A 659 27.59 -17.03 20.35
CA GLU A 659 27.61 -17.40 18.94
C GLU A 659 27.52 -18.92 18.76
N GLU A 660 26.70 -19.39 17.82
CA GLU A 660 26.92 -20.68 17.16
C GLU A 660 26.75 -20.55 15.64
N SER A 661 27.74 -21.08 14.96
CA SER A 661 27.89 -21.22 13.52
C SER A 661 27.18 -22.47 13.04
N PHE A 662 26.60 -22.42 11.83
CA PHE A 662 26.13 -23.62 11.13
C PHE A 662 26.77 -23.69 9.74
N THR A 663 27.66 -24.66 9.59
CA THR A 663 28.18 -25.17 8.31
C THR A 663 27.20 -26.19 7.73
N ILE A 664 26.92 -26.09 6.43
CA ILE A 664 26.16 -27.09 5.67
C ILE A 664 27.16 -28.01 4.98
N SER A 665 26.97 -29.32 5.11
CA SER A 665 27.87 -30.37 4.61
C SER A 665 27.64 -30.71 3.13
N GLU A 666 28.72 -31.11 2.46
CA GLU A 666 28.93 -31.41 1.03
C GLU A 666 28.19 -32.65 0.45
N THR A 667 27.06 -33.08 1.01
CA THR A 667 26.42 -34.35 0.59
C THR A 667 25.01 -34.22 -0.03
N GLU A 668 24.56 -33.01 -0.38
CA GLU A 668 23.26 -32.78 -1.05
C GLU A 668 23.36 -32.20 -2.48
N ILE A 669 24.53 -32.24 -3.12
CA ILE A 669 24.76 -31.75 -4.51
C ILE A 669 25.05 -32.91 -5.49
N GLU A 670 24.35 -34.03 -5.36
CA GLU A 670 24.53 -35.16 -6.31
C GLU A 670 23.23 -35.83 -6.76
N LEU A 671 22.15 -35.06 -6.89
CA LEU A 671 20.89 -35.49 -7.52
C LEU A 671 20.38 -34.53 -8.62
N LEU A 672 21.28 -33.72 -9.18
CA LEU A 672 21.06 -32.96 -10.43
C LEU A 672 22.34 -32.95 -11.28
N ARG A 673 22.75 -34.13 -11.74
CA ARG A 673 23.58 -34.31 -12.94
C ARG A 673 22.86 -35.21 -13.93
#